data_AF-A0A183CN55-F1
#
_entry.id   AF-A0A183CN55-F1
#
_cell.length_a   1.000
_cell.length_b   1.000
_cell.length_c   1.000
_cell.angle_alpha   90.00
_cell.angle_beta   90.00
_cell.angle_gamma   90.00
#
_symmetry.space_group_name_H-M   'P 1'
#
loop_
_entity.id
_entity.type
_entity.pdbx_description
1 polymer ?
#
loop_
_entity_poly.entity_id
_entity_poly.type
_entity_poly.pdbx_seq_one_letter_code
_entity_poly.pdbx_strand_id
1 'polypeptide(L)'
;MMEPFLIFKDELLREGFAHAANLYTWRCCSRAVPMPRSNDQPNRAEINEKIMQVLEPEVRKLDNFMQFTLTTVDRFCGEFRLLCHPEKRNDFVSESLLLLLGKLLNMFLVLDALKDMKASTKNDLSTFRRASQFASHNSHTLSLFLANQNSIKQLLRKEIQKFGSTIYGRNCKYFVGGTVARTVWDKAVKPNEKGLLWIISSIIETCSDSSANGGMDHHPLNKLNSRSSDLSSTKLMGGKKSKKGIDTGSMPDLRSRRRSVVPSSTQLYLARTMLESLVHEKSSSTGRRVFRKDVDEKYRDKMVHFLRQSYFWPALLNLKQSLDECVNLSQLWFREFYLEMAMGTRIQFPIDMSMPWMLIDHILSSLDPSLLECALHQLDLYNDAAAFALSHFRKQFLYDEVEAEVNLCFDQFVYKLSEAVLTHYKQLAATMLLDKGFKADCAKDGITIWRPPASRFETLLRQRHVQLLGRSIDLNRLVSQRINAALLRSLDVAISKFEAEGLHYIMVLDNLIEVNRLCHRLLSDHLGSLADFQDLLLEANRQVSAPNGRITLHVFAELTDDLLPNFCFNTTTRRFVRGKLNYRKPPERGRPPNVAVQYEFGSKSLNAAFSNLSMMFSGFIGVPHLRGISAILFDLLCLARRLLNDQIKTHFRVLLGLMPKTCKLQRFEYGVEGNLQYFIHQLRDFSAYGPLRRECCQSLRELGNILALALLVELGLA
;
A
#
# COMPACT_ATOMS: atom_id res chain seq x y z
N MET A 1 49.43 -8.69 -17.95
CA MET A 1 48.81 -8.26 -19.22
C MET A 1 47.36 -7.99 -18.90
N MET A 2 46.97 -6.72 -18.70
CA MET A 2 45.54 -6.40 -18.51
C MET A 2 44.85 -6.66 -19.84
N GLU A 3 43.89 -7.58 -19.87
CA GLU A 3 43.05 -7.77 -21.05
C GLU A 3 42.20 -6.51 -21.25
N PRO A 4 42.30 -5.81 -22.39
CA PRO A 4 41.53 -4.61 -22.68
C PRO A 4 40.01 -4.80 -22.51
N PHE A 5 39.52 -6.04 -22.68
CA PHE A 5 38.11 -6.40 -22.56
C PHE A 5 37.53 -6.21 -21.14
N LEU A 6 38.35 -6.35 -20.10
CA LEU A 6 37.93 -6.15 -18.71
C LEU A 6 37.70 -4.67 -18.34
N ILE A 7 38.28 -3.74 -19.11
CA ILE A 7 38.18 -2.29 -18.88
C ILE A 7 36.84 -1.74 -19.39
N PHE A 8 36.27 -2.33 -20.45
CA PHE A 8 35.03 -1.88 -21.09
C PHE A 8 33.79 -2.72 -20.73
N LYS A 9 33.93 -3.68 -19.80
CA LYS A 9 32.90 -4.68 -19.49
C LYS A 9 31.60 -4.12 -18.90
N ASP A 10 31.72 -3.18 -17.98
CA ASP A 10 30.56 -2.62 -17.28
C ASP A 10 29.83 -1.62 -18.18
N GLU A 11 30.54 -1.03 -19.15
CA GLU A 11 29.97 -0.13 -20.15
C GLU A 11 29.06 -0.89 -21.14
N LEU A 12 29.53 -2.03 -21.68
CA LEU A 12 28.73 -2.86 -22.60
C LEU A 12 27.46 -3.42 -21.94
N LEU A 13 27.55 -3.90 -20.70
CA LEU A 13 26.38 -4.40 -19.98
C LEU A 13 25.40 -3.26 -19.64
N ARG A 14 25.90 -2.07 -19.30
CA ARG A 14 25.07 -0.89 -19.02
C ARG A 14 24.36 -0.39 -20.28
N GLU A 15 25.07 -0.33 -21.41
CA GLU A 15 24.49 0.03 -22.71
C GLU A 15 23.47 -1.01 -23.16
N GLY A 16 23.77 -2.30 -23.00
CA GLY A 16 22.82 -3.38 -23.26
C GLY A 16 21.56 -3.29 -22.41
N PHE A 17 21.68 -2.95 -21.13
CA PHE A 17 20.52 -2.68 -20.26
C PHE A 17 19.71 -1.48 -20.76
N ALA A 18 20.35 -0.39 -21.19
CA ALA A 18 19.65 0.77 -21.74
C ALA A 18 18.83 0.42 -22.99
N HIS A 19 19.36 -0.45 -23.87
CA HIS A 19 18.61 -0.98 -25.00
C HIS A 19 17.45 -1.90 -24.57
N ALA A 20 17.66 -2.78 -23.58
CA ALA A 20 16.61 -3.62 -23.02
C ALA A 20 15.47 -2.79 -22.41
N ALA A 21 15.81 -1.76 -21.63
CA ALA A 21 14.87 -0.82 -21.06
C ALA A 21 14.06 -0.09 -22.14
N ASN A 22 14.72 0.39 -23.20
CA ASN A 22 14.05 1.04 -24.33
C ASN A 22 13.09 0.08 -25.05
N LEU A 23 13.47 -1.18 -25.29
CA LEU A 23 12.61 -2.17 -25.94
C LEU A 23 11.41 -2.55 -25.06
N TYR A 24 11.65 -2.78 -23.76
CA TYR A 24 10.60 -3.14 -22.80
C TYR A 24 9.54 -2.03 -22.70
N THR A 25 9.98 -0.77 -22.58
CA THR A 25 9.13 0.42 -22.41
C THR A 25 8.61 1.01 -23.73
N TRP A 26 8.88 0.38 -24.87
CA TRP A 26 8.44 0.90 -26.17
C TRP A 26 6.93 0.79 -26.31
N ARG A 27 6.18 1.89 -26.37
CA ARG A 27 4.74 1.83 -26.73
C ARG A 27 4.53 2.26 -28.17
N CYS A 28 3.60 1.62 -28.86
CA CYS A 28 3.36 1.79 -30.29
C CYS A 28 2.94 3.22 -30.61
N CYS A 29 3.82 4.00 -31.25
CA CYS A 29 3.53 5.37 -31.65
C CYS A 29 2.52 5.41 -32.81
N SER A 30 2.61 4.46 -33.73
CA SER A 30 1.72 4.35 -34.90
C SER A 30 0.25 4.12 -34.55
N ARG A 31 -0.06 3.69 -33.33
CA ARG A 31 -1.46 3.63 -32.83
C ARG A 31 -2.02 5.00 -32.44
N ALA A 32 -1.16 5.96 -32.08
CA ALA A 32 -1.57 7.30 -31.65
C ALA A 32 -1.60 8.31 -32.81
N VAL A 33 -0.85 8.07 -33.89
CA VAL A 33 -0.76 9.01 -35.01
C VAL A 33 -1.92 8.78 -36.00
N PRO A 34 -2.61 9.84 -36.47
CA PRO A 34 -3.64 9.70 -37.49
C PRO A 34 -3.06 9.14 -38.80
N MET A 35 -3.69 8.09 -39.33
CA MET A 35 -3.28 7.46 -40.57
C MET A 35 -4.05 8.04 -41.77
N PRO A 36 -3.41 8.23 -42.94
CA PRO A 36 -4.11 8.65 -44.15
C PRO A 36 -5.19 7.63 -44.53
N ARG A 37 -6.44 8.07 -44.72
CA ARG A 37 -7.58 7.20 -45.05
C ARG A 37 -7.68 6.89 -46.54
N SER A 38 -7.24 7.81 -47.39
CA SER A 38 -7.25 7.66 -48.85
C SER A 38 -6.07 8.39 -49.49
N ASN A 39 -5.77 8.04 -50.74
CA ASN A 39 -4.69 8.68 -51.49
C ASN A 39 -4.97 10.16 -51.79
N ASP A 40 -6.25 10.53 -51.92
CA ASP A 40 -6.74 11.86 -52.29
C ASP A 40 -6.97 12.79 -51.09
N GLN A 41 -6.61 12.34 -49.88
CA GLN A 41 -6.79 13.13 -48.67
C GLN A 41 -5.91 14.39 -48.71
N PRO A 42 -6.48 15.62 -48.56
CA PRO A 42 -5.75 16.87 -48.80
C PRO A 42 -4.61 17.11 -47.81
N ASN A 43 -4.77 16.71 -46.54
CA ASN A 43 -3.75 16.82 -45.50
C ASN A 43 -2.81 15.59 -45.42
N ARG A 44 -2.79 14.72 -46.43
CA ARG A 44 -1.93 13.51 -46.44
C ARG A 44 -0.44 13.84 -46.34
N ALA A 45 0.01 14.87 -47.07
CA ALA A 45 1.41 15.28 -47.05
C ALA A 45 1.82 15.77 -45.66
N GLU A 46 1.00 16.62 -45.04
CA GLU A 46 1.21 17.14 -43.69
C GLU A 46 1.21 16.01 -42.63
N ILE A 47 0.26 15.06 -42.73
CA ILE A 47 0.22 13.88 -41.85
C ILE A 47 1.50 13.06 -41.97
N ASN A 48 1.98 12.78 -43.18
CA ASN A 48 3.19 12.01 -43.40
C ASN A 48 4.44 12.74 -42.89
N GLU A 49 4.52 14.05 -43.08
CA GLU A 49 5.60 14.88 -42.55
C GLU A 49 5.64 14.81 -41.01
N LYS A 50 4.47 14.90 -40.36
CA LYS A 50 4.38 14.77 -38.90
C LYS A 50 4.70 13.35 -38.41
N ILE A 51 4.26 12.31 -39.13
CA ILE A 51 4.63 10.91 -38.84
C ILE A 51 6.16 10.77 -38.87
N MET A 52 6.82 11.33 -39.89
CA MET A 52 8.27 11.29 -39.99
C MET A 52 8.92 12.04 -38.84
N GLN A 53 8.48 13.27 -38.54
CA GLN A 53 9.02 14.10 -37.47
C GLN A 53 8.99 13.37 -36.10
N VAL A 54 7.92 12.61 -35.81
CA VAL A 54 7.76 11.88 -34.55
C VAL A 54 8.55 10.57 -34.55
N LEU A 55 8.48 9.78 -35.62
CA LEU A 55 9.04 8.42 -35.65
C LEU A 55 10.54 8.39 -35.99
N GLU A 56 11.08 9.39 -36.67
CA GLU A 56 12.50 9.43 -37.05
C GLU A 56 13.46 9.24 -35.86
N PRO A 57 13.36 10.00 -34.74
CA PRO A 57 14.24 9.79 -33.59
C PRO A 57 14.09 8.40 -32.96
N GLU A 58 12.88 7.81 -33.00
CA GLU A 58 12.64 6.46 -32.51
C GLU A 58 13.28 5.41 -33.43
N VAL A 59 13.15 5.55 -34.76
CA VAL A 59 13.81 4.66 -35.73
C VAL A 59 15.34 4.73 -35.60
N ARG A 60 15.91 5.91 -35.32
CA ARG A 60 17.36 6.03 -35.01
C ARG A 60 17.76 5.20 -33.78
N LYS A 61 16.93 5.11 -32.75
CA LYS A 61 17.21 4.23 -31.58
C LYS A 61 17.22 2.75 -31.96
N LEU A 62 16.35 2.34 -32.90
CA LEU A 62 16.32 0.96 -33.41
C LEU A 62 17.55 0.65 -34.27
N ASP A 63 18.01 1.61 -35.08
CA ASP A 63 19.26 1.48 -35.83
C ASP A 63 20.48 1.37 -34.89
N ASN A 64 20.56 2.25 -33.89
CA ASN A 64 21.60 2.17 -32.85
C ASN A 64 21.57 0.82 -32.12
N PHE A 65 20.38 0.30 -31.79
CA PHE A 65 20.23 -1.03 -31.20
C PHE A 65 20.75 -2.13 -32.13
N MET A 66 20.41 -2.09 -33.42
CA MET A 66 20.92 -3.07 -34.39
C MET A 66 22.46 -3.00 -34.47
N GLN A 67 23.04 -1.81 -34.61
CA GLN A 67 24.50 -1.63 -34.66
C GLN A 67 25.19 -2.08 -33.37
N PHE A 68 24.61 -1.78 -32.21
CA PHE A 68 25.08 -2.26 -30.91
C PHE A 68 25.10 -3.79 -30.87
N THR A 69 24.04 -4.46 -31.29
CA THR A 69 23.99 -5.94 -31.28
C THR A 69 25.02 -6.56 -32.22
N LEU A 70 25.18 -6.03 -33.44
CA LEU A 70 26.16 -6.52 -34.41
C LEU A 70 27.60 -6.36 -33.88
N THR A 71 27.92 -5.16 -33.40
CA THR A 71 29.26 -4.82 -32.88
C THR A 71 29.59 -5.62 -31.62
N THR A 72 28.62 -5.77 -30.71
CA THR A 72 28.84 -6.46 -29.44
C THR A 72 28.93 -7.97 -29.61
N VAL A 73 28.17 -8.57 -30.55
CA VAL A 73 28.30 -9.98 -30.90
C VAL A 73 29.67 -10.25 -31.54
N ASP A 74 30.14 -9.41 -32.46
CA ASP A 74 31.46 -9.58 -33.07
C ASP A 74 32.58 -9.47 -32.02
N ARG A 75 32.52 -8.46 -31.13
CA ARG A 75 33.45 -8.34 -29.99
C ARG A 75 33.42 -9.56 -29.08
N PHE A 76 32.24 -10.02 -28.67
CA PHE A 76 32.08 -11.22 -27.84
C PHE A 76 32.67 -12.46 -28.51
N CYS A 77 32.40 -12.67 -29.79
CA CYS A 77 32.96 -13.78 -30.55
C CYS A 77 34.48 -13.63 -30.76
N GLY A 78 34.99 -12.40 -30.91
CA GLY A 78 36.42 -12.11 -30.98
C GLY A 78 37.18 -12.54 -29.72
N GLU A 79 36.66 -12.20 -28.54
CA GLU A 79 37.21 -12.67 -27.28
C GLU A 79 37.13 -14.19 -27.13
N PHE A 80 36.00 -14.77 -27.52
CA PHE A 80 35.83 -16.23 -27.49
C PHE A 80 36.85 -16.94 -28.40
N ARG A 81 37.16 -16.37 -29.57
CA ARG A 81 38.23 -16.86 -30.47
C ARG A 81 39.60 -16.81 -29.79
N LEU A 82 39.91 -15.71 -29.11
CA LEU A 82 41.19 -15.50 -28.43
C LEU A 82 41.38 -16.51 -27.29
N LEU A 83 40.35 -16.72 -26.47
CA LEU A 83 40.35 -17.70 -25.38
C LEU A 83 40.40 -19.16 -25.87
N CYS A 84 39.84 -19.44 -27.05
CA CYS A 84 39.83 -20.78 -27.65
C CYS A 84 41.07 -21.09 -28.52
N HIS A 85 42.00 -20.15 -28.69
CA HIS A 85 43.21 -20.35 -29.49
C HIS A 85 44.03 -21.54 -28.93
N PRO A 86 44.61 -22.44 -29.75
CA PRO A 86 45.29 -23.65 -29.28
C PRO A 86 46.37 -23.40 -28.22
N GLU A 87 47.09 -22.28 -28.34
CA GLU A 87 48.14 -21.88 -27.39
C GLU A 87 47.61 -21.22 -26.10
N LYS A 88 46.39 -20.67 -26.13
CA LYS A 88 45.73 -19.94 -25.03
C LYS A 88 44.71 -20.79 -24.28
N ARG A 89 44.20 -21.86 -24.91
CA ARG A 89 43.16 -22.73 -24.35
C ARG A 89 43.57 -23.42 -23.04
N ASN A 90 44.88 -23.58 -22.84
CA ASN A 90 45.45 -24.18 -21.64
C ASN A 90 45.98 -23.12 -20.64
N ASP A 91 45.84 -21.83 -20.96
CA ASP A 91 46.20 -20.74 -20.05
C ASP A 91 45.08 -20.51 -19.01
N PHE A 92 45.45 -19.90 -17.89
CA PHE A 92 44.51 -19.55 -16.83
C PHE A 92 43.53 -18.47 -17.31
N VAL A 93 42.24 -18.69 -17.03
CA VAL A 93 41.15 -17.74 -17.25
C VAL A 93 40.47 -17.47 -15.91
N SER A 94 40.35 -16.20 -15.53
CA SER A 94 39.72 -15.83 -14.26
C SER A 94 38.23 -16.16 -14.22
N GLU A 95 37.73 -16.59 -13.07
CA GLU A 95 36.31 -16.83 -12.81
C GLU A 95 35.47 -15.58 -13.11
N SER A 96 36.00 -14.40 -12.77
CA SER A 96 35.37 -13.11 -13.04
C SER A 96 35.11 -12.86 -14.53
N LEU A 97 36.00 -13.32 -15.41
CA LEU A 97 35.84 -13.20 -16.86
C LEU A 97 34.81 -14.19 -17.39
N LEU A 98 34.80 -15.42 -16.87
CA LEU A 98 33.78 -16.42 -17.24
C LEU A 98 32.38 -15.96 -16.83
N LEU A 99 32.22 -15.39 -15.64
CA LEU A 99 30.96 -14.79 -15.19
C LEU A 99 30.53 -13.62 -16.08
N LEU A 100 31.48 -12.78 -16.52
CA LEU A 100 31.20 -11.70 -17.46
C LEU A 100 30.71 -12.23 -18.81
N LEU A 101 31.37 -13.24 -19.38
CA LEU A 101 30.94 -13.87 -20.62
C LEU A 101 29.54 -14.48 -20.48
N GLY A 102 29.24 -15.09 -19.33
CA GLY A 102 27.89 -15.58 -19.01
C GLY A 102 26.85 -14.46 -18.95
N LYS A 103 27.18 -13.31 -18.33
CA LYS A 103 26.30 -12.13 -18.28
C LYS A 103 26.04 -11.54 -19.66
N LEU A 104 27.07 -11.44 -20.52
CA LEU A 104 26.93 -10.97 -21.90
C LEU A 104 26.07 -11.93 -22.73
N LEU A 105 26.25 -13.24 -22.56
CA LEU A 105 25.39 -14.23 -23.20
C LEU A 105 23.93 -14.06 -22.77
N ASN A 106 23.68 -13.90 -21.47
CA ASN A 106 22.33 -13.62 -20.95
C ASN A 106 21.75 -12.33 -21.52
N MET A 107 22.53 -11.26 -21.60
CA MET A 107 22.12 -9.98 -22.19
C MET A 107 21.63 -10.18 -23.65
N PHE A 108 22.35 -10.94 -24.48
CA PHE A 108 21.89 -11.23 -25.84
C PHE A 108 20.55 -11.97 -25.86
N LEU A 109 20.35 -12.94 -24.96
CA LEU A 109 19.10 -13.68 -24.87
C LEU A 109 17.92 -12.78 -24.47
N VAL A 110 18.14 -11.90 -23.48
CA VAL A 110 17.14 -10.92 -23.03
C VAL A 110 16.78 -9.95 -24.16
N LEU A 111 17.78 -9.38 -24.84
CA LEU A 111 17.55 -8.45 -25.95
C LEU A 111 16.78 -9.10 -27.10
N ASP A 112 17.11 -10.34 -27.45
CA ASP A 112 16.42 -11.06 -28.53
C ASP A 112 14.97 -11.39 -28.14
N ALA A 113 14.74 -11.80 -26.89
CA ALA A 113 13.40 -12.07 -26.38
C ALA A 113 12.52 -10.81 -26.34
N LEU A 114 13.07 -9.68 -25.84
CA LEU A 114 12.37 -8.40 -25.83
C LEU A 114 12.07 -7.92 -27.26
N LYS A 115 13.04 -8.01 -28.17
CA LYS A 115 12.85 -7.68 -29.59
C LYS A 115 11.73 -8.53 -30.20
N ASP A 116 11.74 -9.84 -29.98
CA ASP A 116 10.77 -10.75 -30.61
C ASP A 116 9.35 -10.54 -30.09
N MET A 117 9.21 -10.23 -28.80
CA MET A 117 7.95 -9.89 -28.17
C MET A 117 7.36 -8.57 -28.71
N LYS A 118 8.21 -7.60 -29.09
CA LYS A 118 7.78 -6.22 -29.32
C LYS A 118 7.30 -5.96 -30.75
N ALA A 119 6.06 -6.33 -31.03
CA ALA A 119 5.40 -6.05 -32.31
C ALA A 119 5.31 -4.53 -32.62
N SER A 120 5.15 -3.70 -31.59
CA SER A 120 5.12 -2.23 -31.68
C SER A 120 6.31 -1.65 -32.44
N THR A 121 7.53 -2.17 -32.22
CA THR A 121 8.74 -1.69 -32.93
C THR A 121 8.67 -1.92 -34.44
N LYS A 122 8.12 -3.07 -34.87
CA LYS A 122 7.93 -3.42 -36.29
C LYS A 122 6.87 -2.54 -36.94
N ASN A 123 5.78 -2.30 -36.22
CA ASN A 123 4.67 -1.48 -36.69
C ASN A 123 5.09 -0.02 -36.88
N ASP A 124 5.85 0.54 -35.92
CA ASP A 124 6.35 1.90 -36.00
C ASP A 124 7.35 2.08 -37.16
N LEU A 125 8.29 1.15 -37.35
CA LEU A 125 9.19 1.17 -38.51
C LEU A 125 8.41 1.05 -39.83
N SER A 126 7.41 0.18 -39.91
CA SER A 126 6.59 0.01 -41.13
C SER A 126 5.80 1.29 -41.46
N THR A 127 5.38 2.03 -40.44
CA THR A 127 4.63 3.28 -40.59
C THR A 127 5.54 4.41 -41.01
N PHE A 128 6.73 4.51 -40.42
CA PHE A 128 7.77 5.44 -40.85
C PHE A 128 8.16 5.23 -42.33
N ARG A 129 8.38 3.97 -42.75
CA ARG A 129 8.71 3.65 -44.15
C ARG A 129 7.61 4.01 -45.14
N ARG A 130 6.34 3.85 -44.75
CA ARG A 130 5.19 4.25 -45.59
C ARG A 130 5.10 5.76 -45.74
N ALA A 131 5.42 6.50 -44.69
CA ALA A 131 5.41 7.96 -44.70
C ALA A 131 6.61 8.54 -45.47
N SER A 132 7.81 7.95 -45.35
CA SER A 132 9.03 8.51 -45.92
C SER A 132 9.14 8.42 -47.44
N GLN A 133 8.43 7.47 -48.08
CA GLN A 133 8.47 7.14 -49.53
C GLN A 133 9.85 6.80 -50.12
N PHE A 134 10.94 7.29 -49.52
CA PHE A 134 12.34 6.95 -49.75
C PHE A 134 12.79 5.94 -48.69
N ALA A 135 13.06 4.71 -49.13
CA ALA A 135 13.74 3.72 -48.32
C ALA A 135 15.26 3.89 -48.50
N SER A 136 15.95 4.44 -47.50
CA SER A 136 17.41 4.37 -47.45
C SER A 136 17.86 2.91 -47.32
N HIS A 137 19.05 2.57 -47.82
CA HIS A 137 19.59 1.20 -47.77
C HIS A 137 19.62 0.63 -46.34
N ASN A 138 19.91 1.47 -45.34
CA ASN A 138 19.91 1.11 -43.92
C ASN A 138 18.51 0.75 -43.38
N SER A 139 17.45 1.36 -43.92
CA SER A 139 16.06 1.05 -43.54
C SER A 139 15.64 -0.37 -43.93
N HIS A 140 16.18 -0.89 -45.04
CA HIS A 140 15.89 -2.26 -45.48
C HIS A 140 16.55 -3.30 -44.55
N THR A 141 17.82 -3.09 -44.18
CA THR A 141 18.55 -3.97 -43.25
C THR A 141 17.88 -4.01 -41.87
N LEU A 142 17.48 -2.85 -41.35
CA LEU A 142 16.76 -2.76 -40.07
C LEU A 142 15.41 -3.49 -40.11
N SER A 143 14.69 -3.38 -41.23
CA SER A 143 13.42 -4.10 -41.43
C SER A 143 13.61 -5.62 -41.42
N LEU A 144 14.67 -6.14 -42.05
CA LEU A 144 14.99 -7.56 -42.04
C LEU A 144 15.39 -8.03 -40.63
N PHE A 145 16.19 -7.23 -39.92
CA PHE A 145 16.59 -7.51 -38.54
C PHE A 145 15.39 -7.63 -37.60
N LEU A 146 14.44 -6.68 -37.66
CA LEU A 146 13.24 -6.72 -36.82
C LEU A 146 12.24 -7.80 -37.25
N ALA A 147 12.15 -8.12 -38.54
CA ALA A 147 11.26 -9.16 -39.04
C ALA A 147 11.69 -10.56 -38.57
N ASN A 148 12.99 -10.86 -38.64
CA ASN A 148 13.53 -12.17 -38.32
C ASN A 148 13.45 -12.46 -36.81
N GLN A 149 12.70 -13.50 -36.44
CA GLN A 149 12.65 -14.00 -35.07
C GLN A 149 13.98 -14.65 -34.69
N ASN A 150 14.37 -14.49 -33.42
CA ASN A 150 15.62 -15.01 -32.86
C ASN A 150 16.89 -14.59 -33.62
N SER A 151 16.86 -13.42 -34.26
CA SER A 151 17.93 -12.93 -35.12
C SER A 151 19.28 -12.82 -34.40
N ILE A 152 19.29 -12.41 -33.11
CA ILE A 152 20.52 -12.23 -32.35
C ILE A 152 21.09 -13.60 -31.98
N LYS A 153 20.24 -14.54 -31.54
CA LYS A 153 20.66 -15.94 -31.30
C LYS A 153 21.20 -16.60 -32.56
N GLN A 154 20.55 -16.40 -33.71
CA GLN A 154 21.02 -16.96 -34.98
C GLN A 154 22.35 -16.36 -35.40
N LEU A 155 22.54 -15.05 -35.25
CA LEU A 155 23.81 -14.38 -35.51
C LEU A 155 24.92 -14.93 -34.61
N LEU A 156 24.66 -15.01 -33.31
CA LEU A 156 25.60 -15.56 -32.33
C LEU A 156 25.96 -17.02 -32.67
N ARG A 157 24.96 -17.85 -33.01
CA ARG A 157 25.18 -19.24 -33.43
C ARG A 157 26.01 -19.33 -34.70
N LYS A 158 25.73 -18.49 -35.71
CA LYS A 158 26.46 -18.46 -36.98
C LYS A 158 27.92 -18.06 -36.76
N GLU A 159 28.17 -17.01 -35.98
CA GLU A 159 29.53 -16.59 -35.64
C GLU A 159 30.26 -17.68 -34.85
N ILE A 160 29.65 -18.24 -33.80
CA ILE A 160 30.27 -19.35 -33.04
C ILE A 160 30.56 -20.57 -33.94
N GLN A 161 29.66 -20.92 -34.86
CA GLN A 161 29.84 -22.04 -35.79
C GLN A 161 30.97 -21.83 -36.80
N LYS A 162 31.24 -20.58 -37.22
CA LYS A 162 32.39 -20.26 -38.10
C LYS A 162 33.73 -20.64 -37.46
N PHE A 163 33.85 -20.55 -36.13
CA PHE A 163 35.02 -21.04 -35.37
C PHE A 163 34.88 -22.50 -34.97
N GLY A 164 33.63 -22.95 -34.81
CA GLY A 164 33.26 -24.33 -34.58
C GLY A 164 33.89 -25.26 -35.60
N SER A 165 33.81 -25.00 -36.91
CA SER A 165 34.41 -25.87 -37.93
C SER A 165 35.94 -26.02 -37.83
N THR A 166 36.65 -25.04 -37.26
CA THR A 166 38.10 -25.09 -37.02
C THR A 166 38.46 -25.85 -35.73
N ILE A 167 37.54 -25.99 -34.78
CA ILE A 167 37.75 -26.61 -33.45
C ILE A 167 37.03 -27.97 -33.30
N TYR A 168 35.95 -28.20 -34.06
CA TYR A 168 35.08 -29.39 -34.00
C TYR A 168 35.76 -30.67 -34.49
N GLY A 169 36.94 -30.58 -35.12
CA GLY A 169 37.72 -31.75 -35.48
C GLY A 169 38.15 -32.60 -34.27
N ARG A 170 38.28 -32.04 -33.06
CA ARG A 170 38.71 -32.82 -31.87
C ARG A 170 38.11 -32.44 -30.51
N ASN A 171 37.45 -31.29 -30.33
CA ASN A 171 37.49 -30.64 -29.02
C ASN A 171 36.17 -30.25 -28.32
N CYS A 172 35.00 -30.44 -28.93
CA CYS A 172 33.73 -30.07 -28.29
C CYS A 172 33.21 -31.09 -27.25
N LYS A 173 33.67 -32.36 -27.30
CA LYS A 173 33.36 -33.39 -26.28
C LYS A 173 34.01 -33.11 -24.92
N TYR A 174 35.09 -32.34 -24.87
CA TYR A 174 35.84 -32.09 -23.64
C TYR A 174 35.24 -31.00 -22.73
N PHE A 175 34.36 -30.12 -23.26
CA PHE A 175 33.74 -29.07 -22.44
C PHE A 175 32.51 -29.56 -21.66
N VAL A 176 31.83 -30.62 -22.15
CA VAL A 176 30.59 -31.11 -21.54
C VAL A 176 30.77 -32.47 -20.83
N GLY A 177 31.84 -33.24 -21.08
CA GLY A 177 31.94 -34.63 -20.57
C GLY A 177 33.30 -35.11 -20.05
N GLY A 178 34.25 -34.23 -19.73
CA GLY A 178 35.66 -34.62 -19.57
C GLY A 178 36.31 -34.45 -18.19
N THR A 179 35.55 -34.18 -17.13
CA THR A 179 36.09 -34.17 -15.76
C THR A 179 35.81 -35.54 -15.17
N VAL A 180 36.85 -36.26 -14.74
CA VAL A 180 36.87 -37.64 -14.17
C VAL A 180 37.23 -38.74 -15.18
N ALA A 181 38.54 -39.07 -15.27
CA ALA A 181 39.07 -40.44 -15.27
C ALA A 181 40.62 -40.47 -15.36
N ARG A 182 41.23 -41.21 -14.42
CA ARG A 182 42.57 -41.88 -14.36
C ARG A 182 43.38 -41.91 -15.68
N THR A 183 44.72 -41.83 -15.76
CA THR A 183 45.88 -42.12 -14.87
C THR A 183 47.13 -41.75 -15.67
N VAL A 184 48.29 -41.53 -15.03
CA VAL A 184 49.57 -42.26 -15.22
C VAL A 184 50.76 -41.43 -14.76
N TRP A 185 51.59 -42.16 -14.00
CA TRP A 185 52.90 -41.93 -13.43
C TRP A 185 53.97 -41.19 -14.26
N ASP A 186 54.75 -40.45 -13.48
CA ASP A 186 56.21 -40.32 -13.46
C ASP A 186 56.95 -39.13 -14.12
N LYS A 187 58.00 -38.76 -13.37
CA LYS A 187 59.16 -37.90 -13.64
C LYS A 187 59.12 -36.41 -13.24
N ALA A 188 60.11 -36.12 -12.41
CA ALA A 188 60.55 -34.86 -11.84
C ALA A 188 61.15 -33.90 -12.88
N VAL A 189 61.32 -32.63 -12.47
CA VAL A 189 62.54 -31.79 -12.59
C VAL A 189 62.21 -30.32 -12.19
N LYS A 190 62.87 -29.80 -11.14
CA LYS A 190 63.03 -28.35 -10.85
C LYS A 190 63.98 -27.72 -11.91
N PRO A 191 64.06 -26.39 -12.17
CA PRO A 191 63.58 -25.25 -11.37
C PRO A 191 62.87 -24.13 -12.16
N ASN A 192 62.08 -23.28 -11.50
CA ASN A 192 62.03 -21.82 -11.68
C ASN A 192 61.03 -21.22 -10.66
N GLU A 193 61.52 -20.99 -9.44
CA GLU A 193 60.84 -20.27 -8.37
C GLU A 193 60.56 -18.79 -8.73
N LYS A 194 61.13 -18.27 -9.83
CA LYS A 194 61.04 -16.86 -10.26
C LYS A 194 59.62 -16.38 -10.59
N GLY A 195 58.77 -17.23 -11.19
CA GLY A 195 57.40 -16.84 -11.58
C GLY A 195 56.45 -16.74 -10.39
N LEU A 196 56.54 -17.70 -9.47
CA LEU A 196 55.80 -17.69 -8.20
C LEU A 196 56.24 -16.51 -7.31
N LEU A 197 57.55 -16.27 -7.22
CA LEU A 197 58.11 -15.14 -6.47
C LEU A 197 57.64 -13.80 -7.04
N TRP A 198 57.54 -13.68 -8.37
CA TRP A 198 57.09 -12.46 -9.04
C TRP A 198 55.60 -12.17 -8.81
N ILE A 199 54.73 -13.18 -8.86
CA ILE A 199 53.29 -13.02 -8.58
C ILE A 199 53.07 -12.64 -7.11
N ILE A 200 53.76 -13.30 -6.18
CA ILE A 200 53.67 -12.98 -4.74
C ILE A 200 54.26 -11.58 -4.47
N SER A 201 55.39 -11.20 -5.08
CA SER A 201 55.96 -9.84 -4.98
C SER A 201 54.99 -8.81 -5.54
N SER A 202 54.32 -9.10 -6.66
CA SER A 202 53.32 -8.21 -7.27
C SER A 202 52.10 -8.02 -6.38
N ILE A 203 51.59 -9.07 -5.72
CA ILE A 203 50.49 -8.97 -4.75
C ILE A 203 50.92 -8.12 -3.55
N ILE A 204 52.14 -8.32 -3.05
CA ILE A 204 52.69 -7.55 -1.92
C ILE A 204 52.90 -6.09 -2.32
N GLU A 205 53.48 -5.78 -3.47
CA GLU A 205 53.66 -4.41 -3.96
C GLU A 205 52.31 -3.70 -4.21
N THR A 206 51.29 -4.44 -4.67
CA THR A 206 49.96 -3.88 -4.95
C THR A 206 49.12 -3.62 -3.69
N CYS A 207 49.29 -4.44 -2.64
CA CYS A 207 48.41 -4.45 -1.47
C CYS A 207 49.11 -4.18 -0.13
N SER A 208 50.44 -4.18 -0.06
CA SER A 208 51.16 -3.91 1.18
C SER A 208 51.30 -2.41 1.41
N ASP A 209 50.88 -1.98 2.59
CA ASP A 209 51.03 -0.61 3.08
C ASP A 209 52.10 -0.64 4.18
N SER A 210 53.36 -0.79 3.76
CA SER A 210 54.50 -0.91 4.68
C SER A 210 54.88 0.47 5.24
N SER A 211 54.87 0.62 6.56
CA SER A 211 55.20 1.87 7.25
C SER A 211 56.71 2.15 7.30
N ALA A 212 57.34 2.30 6.13
CA ALA A 212 58.72 2.79 6.02
C ALA A 212 58.74 4.16 5.32
N ASN A 213 58.02 5.13 5.87
CA ASN A 213 58.27 6.54 5.57
C ASN A 213 59.35 7.04 6.53
N GLY A 214 60.60 6.78 6.17
CA GLY A 214 61.79 7.23 6.85
C GLY A 214 63.04 6.87 6.04
N GLY A 215 63.32 7.65 4.99
CA GLY A 215 64.56 7.58 4.22
C GLY A 215 64.54 6.58 3.06
N MET A 216 65.11 7.02 1.94
CA MET A 216 65.46 6.18 0.79
C MET A 216 66.18 4.88 1.20
N ASP A 217 66.04 3.88 0.34
CA ASP A 217 66.90 2.68 0.23
C ASP A 217 66.75 1.56 1.25
N HIS A 218 65.65 0.80 1.19
CA HIS A 218 65.70 -0.65 1.49
C HIS A 218 64.64 -1.44 0.70
N HIS A 219 64.91 -1.69 -0.58
CA HIS A 219 64.15 -2.62 -1.42
C HIS A 219 64.67 -4.07 -1.23
N PRO A 220 63.82 -5.09 -0.98
CA PRO A 220 64.26 -6.49 -0.81
C PRO A 220 64.68 -7.21 -2.12
N LEU A 221 65.01 -6.48 -3.17
CA LEU A 221 65.36 -7.03 -4.50
C LEU A 221 66.83 -6.78 -4.90
N ASN A 222 67.59 -5.98 -4.15
CA ASN A 222 68.99 -5.70 -4.49
C ASN A 222 70.02 -6.72 -3.94
N LYS A 223 69.61 -7.76 -3.19
CA LYS A 223 70.54 -8.76 -2.64
C LYS A 223 70.73 -10.04 -3.47
N LEU A 224 70.09 -10.17 -4.62
CA LEU A 224 70.20 -11.38 -5.47
C LEU A 224 70.94 -11.20 -6.80
N ASN A 225 71.35 -9.98 -7.17
CA ASN A 225 72.01 -9.70 -8.46
C ASN A 225 73.49 -9.28 -8.39
N SER A 226 74.11 -9.21 -7.21
CA SER A 226 75.54 -8.86 -7.09
C SER A 226 76.38 -10.04 -6.59
N ARG A 227 76.54 -11.07 -7.43
CA ARG A 227 77.61 -12.07 -7.24
C ARG A 227 77.93 -12.79 -8.55
N SER A 228 78.43 -12.04 -9.52
CA SER A 228 79.04 -12.59 -10.74
C SER A 228 80.19 -11.71 -11.24
N SER A 229 81.24 -11.61 -10.43
CA SER A 229 82.62 -11.33 -10.86
C SER A 229 83.47 -11.29 -9.61
N ASP A 230 84.21 -12.37 -9.35
CA ASP A 230 85.63 -12.33 -9.03
C ASP A 230 86.10 -13.69 -8.54
N LEU A 231 86.93 -14.28 -9.38
CA LEU A 231 87.71 -15.47 -9.15
C LEU A 231 88.96 -15.06 -8.36
N SER A 232 89.15 -15.56 -7.13
CA SER A 232 90.47 -16.03 -6.67
C SER A 232 90.45 -16.58 -5.25
N SER A 233 91.19 -17.69 -5.13
CA SER A 233 91.85 -18.18 -3.91
C SER A 233 91.04 -19.03 -2.90
N THR A 234 91.33 -20.33 -3.01
CA THR A 234 91.73 -21.26 -1.92
C THR A 234 90.70 -21.91 -0.97
N LYS A 235 90.57 -23.24 -1.20
CA LYS A 235 90.66 -24.38 -0.23
C LYS A 235 89.48 -24.69 0.71
N LEU A 236 88.66 -25.64 0.25
CA LEU A 236 88.47 -26.99 0.83
C LEU A 236 88.77 -27.20 2.33
N MET A 237 87.76 -27.60 3.11
CA MET A 237 87.62 -28.94 3.73
C MET A 237 86.71 -28.95 4.97
N GLY A 238 85.94 -30.04 5.11
CA GLY A 238 85.72 -30.69 6.40
C GLY A 238 84.36 -30.46 7.07
N GLY A 239 83.47 -31.44 6.92
CA GLY A 239 82.33 -31.58 7.84
C GLY A 239 82.78 -32.06 9.23
N LYS A 240 82.15 -31.54 10.28
CA LYS A 240 81.95 -32.25 11.55
C LYS A 240 80.77 -31.65 12.33
N LYS A 241 79.85 -32.52 12.74
CA LYS A 241 78.75 -32.23 13.67
C LYS A 241 79.30 -31.83 15.04
N SER A 242 78.72 -30.80 15.67
CA SER A 242 78.72 -30.66 17.12
C SER A 242 77.50 -29.84 17.57
N LYS A 243 76.72 -30.45 18.47
CA LYS A 243 75.62 -29.86 19.22
C LYS A 243 76.15 -28.75 20.14
N LYS A 244 75.52 -27.58 20.11
CA LYS A 244 75.14 -26.81 21.31
C LYS A 244 74.08 -25.78 20.91
N GLY A 245 72.95 -25.82 21.62
CA GLY A 245 71.75 -25.05 21.30
C GLY A 245 71.99 -23.55 21.38
N ILE A 246 71.35 -22.84 20.45
CA ILE A 246 71.11 -21.40 20.51
C ILE A 246 69.69 -21.17 19.98
N ASP A 247 69.02 -20.26 20.66
CA ASP A 247 67.59 -20.01 20.71
C ASP A 247 66.88 -19.86 19.37
N THR A 248 65.60 -20.21 19.43
CA THR A 248 64.53 -19.78 18.53
C THR A 248 64.47 -18.24 18.48
N GLY A 249 65.27 -17.65 17.61
CA GLY A 249 65.19 -16.25 17.23
C GLY A 249 64.00 -16.02 16.30
N SER A 250 62.98 -15.35 16.85
CA SER A 250 61.74 -14.90 16.22
C SER A 250 61.90 -14.26 14.84
N MET A 251 61.01 -14.64 13.90
CA MET A 251 60.61 -13.77 12.78
C MET A 251 60.31 -12.35 13.31
N PRO A 252 60.69 -11.28 12.59
CA PRO A 252 60.34 -9.92 13.01
C PRO A 252 58.82 -9.80 13.06
N ASP A 253 58.30 -9.37 14.20
CA ASP A 253 56.87 -9.17 14.44
C ASP A 253 56.41 -7.98 13.58
N LEU A 254 55.94 -8.25 12.36
CA LEU A 254 55.40 -7.26 11.44
C LEU A 254 54.08 -6.73 12.03
N ARG A 255 54.17 -5.71 12.89
CA ARG A 255 53.00 -5.03 13.46
C ARG A 255 52.25 -4.32 12.35
N SER A 256 51.31 -5.03 11.72
CA SER A 256 50.41 -4.43 10.73
C SER A 256 49.54 -3.37 11.40
N ARG A 257 49.59 -2.13 10.88
CA ARG A 257 48.75 -1.04 11.38
C ARG A 257 47.33 -1.29 10.90
N ARG A 258 46.39 -1.48 11.82
CA ARG A 258 44.96 -1.55 11.48
C ARG A 258 44.52 -0.18 10.97
N ARG A 259 44.19 -0.08 9.69
CA ARG A 259 43.60 1.12 9.08
C ARG A 259 42.13 0.88 8.79
N SER A 260 41.30 1.90 9.00
CA SER A 260 39.91 1.94 8.53
C SER A 260 39.88 2.47 7.09
N VAL A 261 40.62 1.82 6.19
CA VAL A 261 40.60 2.14 4.75
C VAL A 261 40.49 0.85 3.97
N VAL A 262 39.62 0.86 2.98
CA VAL A 262 39.29 -0.31 2.17
C VAL A 262 40.24 -0.39 0.96
N PRO A 263 40.58 -1.60 0.48
CA PRO A 263 41.34 -1.72 -0.76
C PRO A 263 40.51 -1.15 -1.93
N SER A 264 41.18 -0.52 -2.90
CA SER A 264 40.51 -0.10 -4.13
C SER A 264 39.99 -1.32 -4.91
N SER A 265 38.96 -1.10 -5.75
CA SER A 265 38.37 -2.14 -6.59
C SER A 265 39.39 -2.83 -7.50
N THR A 266 40.37 -2.08 -8.00
CA THR A 266 41.48 -2.59 -8.82
C THR A 266 42.48 -3.39 -7.99
N GLN A 267 42.86 -2.94 -6.79
CA GLN A 267 43.73 -3.70 -5.89
C GLN A 267 43.11 -5.04 -5.50
N LEU A 268 41.82 -5.03 -5.14
CA LEU A 268 41.11 -6.26 -4.78
C LEU A 268 40.96 -7.20 -5.98
N TYR A 269 40.67 -6.66 -7.17
CA TYR A 269 40.59 -7.44 -8.40
C TYR A 269 41.93 -8.11 -8.73
N LEU A 270 43.01 -7.33 -8.81
CA LEU A 270 44.35 -7.82 -9.13
C LEU A 270 44.83 -8.86 -8.12
N ALA A 271 44.67 -8.59 -6.82
CA ALA A 271 45.05 -9.53 -5.77
C ALA A 271 44.30 -10.86 -5.88
N ARG A 272 42.97 -10.80 -6.09
CA ARG A 272 42.14 -12.01 -6.26
C ARG A 272 42.51 -12.78 -7.52
N THR A 273 42.65 -12.12 -8.67
CA THR A 273 42.99 -12.77 -9.95
C THR A 273 44.39 -13.40 -9.91
N MET A 274 45.37 -12.71 -9.30
CA MET A 274 46.71 -13.25 -9.11
C MET A 274 46.71 -14.44 -8.16
N LEU A 275 45.99 -14.38 -7.03
CA LEU A 275 45.83 -15.51 -6.10
C LEU A 275 45.08 -16.70 -6.74
N GLU A 276 44.05 -16.42 -7.54
CA GLU A 276 43.29 -17.43 -8.27
C GLU A 276 44.20 -18.19 -9.24
N SER A 277 45.12 -17.50 -9.93
CA SER A 277 46.09 -18.12 -10.83
C SER A 277 47.07 -19.08 -10.13
N LEU A 278 47.37 -18.85 -8.84
CA LEU A 278 48.24 -19.71 -8.03
C LEU A 278 47.52 -20.98 -7.53
N VAL A 279 46.20 -20.89 -7.36
CA VAL A 279 45.34 -21.97 -6.84
C VAL A 279 44.70 -22.81 -7.95
N HIS A 280 44.61 -22.26 -9.18
CA HIS A 280 43.94 -22.87 -10.31
C HIS A 280 44.47 -24.28 -10.63
N GLU A 281 43.54 -25.19 -10.89
CA GLU A 281 43.81 -26.60 -11.19
C GLU A 281 43.16 -26.92 -12.53
N LYS A 282 43.97 -27.18 -13.57
CA LYS A 282 43.45 -27.90 -14.73
C LYS A 282 44.45 -28.80 -15.43
N SER A 283 43.84 -29.80 -16.05
CA SER A 283 44.33 -31.11 -16.45
C SER A 283 45.58 -31.08 -17.32
N SER A 284 46.54 -31.91 -16.91
CA SER A 284 47.79 -32.25 -17.58
C SER A 284 47.57 -32.75 -19.02
N SER A 285 47.63 -31.87 -20.00
CA SER A 285 47.72 -32.26 -21.42
C SER A 285 48.81 -31.55 -22.22
N THR A 286 49.52 -30.56 -21.65
CA THR A 286 50.71 -29.98 -22.28
C THR A 286 51.61 -29.39 -21.19
N GLY A 287 52.92 -29.61 -21.29
CA GLY A 287 53.93 -29.39 -20.25
C GLY A 287 54.20 -27.92 -19.84
N ARG A 288 53.19 -27.04 -19.79
CA ARG A 288 53.28 -25.78 -19.04
C ARG A 288 53.02 -26.05 -17.57
N ARG A 289 53.93 -25.57 -16.70
CA ARG A 289 53.95 -25.87 -15.27
C ARG A 289 52.72 -25.34 -14.56
N VAL A 290 52.15 -26.17 -13.69
CA VAL A 290 51.04 -25.80 -12.80
C VAL A 290 51.64 -25.28 -11.49
N PHE A 291 51.50 -23.98 -11.21
CA PHE A 291 52.02 -23.34 -9.98
C PHE A 291 51.50 -23.99 -8.68
N ARG A 292 50.37 -24.70 -8.75
CA ARG A 292 49.78 -25.44 -7.62
C ARG A 292 50.71 -26.49 -7.01
N LYS A 293 51.56 -27.16 -7.80
CA LYS A 293 52.49 -28.20 -7.31
C LYS A 293 53.66 -27.64 -6.50
N ASP A 294 53.93 -26.33 -6.62
CA ASP A 294 55.07 -25.65 -6.01
C ASP A 294 54.72 -24.95 -4.68
N VAL A 295 53.45 -24.96 -4.26
CA VAL A 295 52.96 -24.32 -3.02
C VAL A 295 52.51 -25.38 -2.01
N ASP A 296 52.98 -25.32 -0.76
CA ASP A 296 52.58 -26.30 0.26
C ASP A 296 51.06 -26.26 0.53
N GLU A 297 50.51 -27.45 0.82
CA GLU A 297 49.07 -27.66 1.05
C GLU A 297 48.49 -26.74 2.13
N LYS A 298 49.23 -26.52 3.22
CA LYS A 298 48.85 -25.62 4.33
C LYS A 298 48.66 -24.15 3.89
N TYR A 299 49.44 -23.67 2.91
CA TYR A 299 49.30 -22.29 2.40
C TYR A 299 48.23 -22.21 1.32
N ARG A 300 48.03 -23.30 0.54
CA ARG A 300 46.93 -23.39 -0.43
C ARG A 300 45.56 -23.26 0.24
N ASP A 301 45.33 -23.94 1.35
CA ASP A 301 44.06 -23.84 2.08
C ASP A 301 43.77 -22.41 2.57
N LYS A 302 44.80 -21.70 3.02
CA LYS A 302 44.69 -20.28 3.42
C LYS A 302 44.38 -19.37 2.23
N MET A 303 44.99 -19.60 1.07
CA MET A 303 44.71 -18.85 -0.16
C MET A 303 43.28 -19.09 -0.66
N VAL A 304 42.82 -20.35 -0.67
CA VAL A 304 41.43 -20.71 -1.00
C VAL A 304 40.45 -20.07 -0.02
N HIS A 305 40.75 -20.12 1.28
CA HIS A 305 39.92 -19.50 2.30
C HIS A 305 39.80 -17.98 2.10
N PHE A 306 40.93 -17.30 1.83
CA PHE A 306 40.93 -15.88 1.50
C PHE A 306 40.13 -15.56 0.23
N LEU A 307 40.28 -16.35 -0.84
CA LEU A 307 39.52 -16.18 -2.08
C LEU A 307 38.00 -16.38 -1.86
N ARG A 308 37.59 -17.29 -0.99
CA ARG A 308 36.17 -17.47 -0.63
C ARG A 308 35.64 -16.30 0.18
N GLN A 309 36.37 -15.84 1.19
CA GLN A 309 35.93 -14.72 2.02
C GLN A 309 35.89 -13.41 1.22
N SER A 310 36.93 -13.14 0.43
CA SER A 310 37.03 -11.90 -0.35
C SER A 310 36.09 -11.83 -1.56
N TYR A 311 35.33 -12.89 -1.84
CA TYR A 311 34.32 -12.89 -2.91
C TYR A 311 33.17 -11.91 -2.61
N PHE A 312 32.73 -11.84 -1.35
CA PHE A 312 31.63 -10.96 -0.94
C PHE A 312 32.08 -9.54 -0.60
N TRP A 313 33.39 -9.28 -0.57
CA TRP A 313 33.90 -7.95 -0.19
C TRP A 313 33.44 -6.84 -1.12
N PRO A 314 33.39 -6.96 -2.46
CA PRO A 314 32.84 -5.89 -3.30
C PRO A 314 31.39 -5.53 -2.93
N ALA A 315 30.56 -6.52 -2.59
CA ALA A 315 29.17 -6.30 -2.18
C ALA A 315 29.08 -5.67 -0.77
N LEU A 316 29.92 -6.13 0.18
CA LEU A 316 29.97 -5.57 1.53
C LEU A 316 30.55 -4.15 1.57
N LEU A 317 31.52 -3.86 0.71
CA LEU A 317 32.11 -2.52 0.56
C LEU A 317 31.10 -1.55 -0.04
N ASN A 318 30.22 -2.03 -0.93
CA ASN A 318 29.11 -1.28 -1.51
C ASN A 318 27.76 -1.64 -0.85
N LEU A 319 27.74 -1.75 0.48
CA LEU A 319 26.59 -2.28 1.23
C LEU A 319 25.27 -1.60 0.87
N LYS A 320 25.26 -0.27 0.71
CA LYS A 320 24.06 0.49 0.35
C LYS A 320 23.45 -0.01 -0.96
N GLN A 321 24.25 -0.05 -2.01
CA GLN A 321 23.79 -0.49 -3.33
C GLN A 321 23.37 -1.96 -3.31
N SER A 322 24.14 -2.83 -2.65
CA SER A 322 23.80 -4.25 -2.54
C SER A 322 22.52 -4.49 -1.74
N LEU A 323 22.26 -3.68 -0.71
CA LEU A 323 21.01 -3.74 0.05
C LEU A 323 19.82 -3.32 -0.81
N ASP A 324 19.94 -2.20 -1.53
CA ASP A 324 18.91 -1.70 -2.45
C ASP A 324 18.58 -2.76 -3.52
N GLU A 325 19.59 -3.45 -4.06
CA GLU A 325 19.42 -4.53 -5.04
C GLU A 325 18.74 -5.79 -4.43
N CYS A 326 19.01 -6.13 -3.17
CA CYS A 326 18.41 -7.28 -2.50
C CYS A 326 16.94 -7.08 -2.10
N VAL A 327 16.54 -5.84 -1.83
CA VAL A 327 15.18 -5.50 -1.34
C VAL A 327 14.27 -4.99 -2.48
N ASN A 328 14.77 -4.90 -3.71
CA ASN A 328 14.02 -4.35 -4.83
C ASN A 328 12.80 -5.20 -5.23
N LEU A 329 11.59 -4.71 -4.90
CA LEU A 329 10.31 -5.31 -5.27
C LEU A 329 9.56 -4.52 -6.36
N SER A 330 10.24 -3.59 -7.04
CA SER A 330 9.65 -2.70 -8.06
C SER A 330 8.94 -3.41 -9.23
N GLN A 331 9.37 -4.63 -9.54
CA GLN A 331 8.87 -5.39 -10.69
C GLN A 331 7.42 -5.85 -10.55
N LEU A 332 6.84 -5.80 -9.34
CA LEU A 332 5.46 -6.19 -9.09
C LEU A 332 4.43 -5.28 -9.77
N TRP A 333 4.78 -4.00 -10.03
CA TRP A 333 3.88 -3.05 -10.69
C TRP A 333 4.00 -3.10 -12.23
N PHE A 334 5.20 -3.30 -12.76
CA PHE A 334 5.46 -3.21 -14.20
C PHE A 334 4.81 -4.36 -14.99
N ARG A 335 4.10 -3.99 -16.07
CA ARG A 335 3.30 -4.93 -16.87
C ARG A 335 3.30 -4.64 -18.38
N GLU A 336 4.35 -4.01 -18.89
CA GLU A 336 4.49 -3.69 -20.33
C GLU A 336 4.43 -4.94 -21.23
N PHE A 337 4.90 -6.08 -20.72
CA PHE A 337 4.78 -7.38 -21.41
C PHE A 337 3.32 -7.70 -21.74
N TYR A 338 2.46 -7.66 -20.72
CA TYR A 338 1.04 -7.99 -20.86
C TYR A 338 0.28 -6.93 -21.67
N LEU A 339 0.71 -5.65 -21.60
CA LEU A 339 0.14 -4.58 -22.44
C LEU A 339 0.45 -4.78 -23.93
N GLU A 340 1.66 -5.23 -24.26
CA GLU A 340 2.00 -5.58 -25.65
C GLU A 340 1.12 -6.73 -26.16
N MET A 341 0.93 -7.77 -25.34
CA MET A 341 0.07 -8.92 -25.66
C MET A 341 -1.41 -8.54 -25.85
N ALA A 342 -1.87 -7.44 -25.24
CA ALA A 342 -3.23 -6.93 -25.43
C ALA A 342 -3.47 -6.31 -26.82
N MET A 343 -2.44 -6.24 -27.68
CA MET A 343 -2.50 -5.78 -29.08
C MET A 343 -3.21 -4.42 -29.28
N GLY A 344 -3.18 -3.54 -28.27
CA GLY A 344 -3.74 -2.19 -28.35
C GLY A 344 -5.20 -2.07 -27.93
N THR A 345 -5.81 -3.15 -27.45
CA THR A 345 -7.15 -3.10 -26.83
C THR A 345 -7.16 -2.36 -25.50
N ARG A 346 -6.03 -2.35 -24.79
CA ARG A 346 -5.86 -1.67 -23.49
C ARG A 346 -4.62 -0.79 -23.52
N ILE A 347 -4.77 0.45 -23.05
CA ILE A 347 -3.67 1.39 -22.83
C ILE A 347 -2.97 1.11 -21.48
N GLN A 348 -3.75 0.69 -20.48
CA GLN A 348 -3.31 0.29 -19.14
C GLN A 348 -4.34 -0.68 -18.53
N PHE A 349 -3.94 -1.46 -17.53
CA PHE A 349 -4.85 -2.32 -16.75
C PHE A 349 -5.50 -1.57 -15.59
N PRO A 350 -6.73 -1.95 -15.18
CA PRO A 350 -7.37 -1.38 -13.99
C PRO A 350 -6.62 -1.74 -12.71
N ILE A 351 -6.86 -0.98 -11.64
CA ILE A 351 -6.18 -1.14 -10.34
C ILE A 351 -6.41 -2.52 -9.72
N ASP A 352 -7.55 -3.15 -9.98
CA ASP A 352 -7.87 -4.52 -9.51
C ASP A 352 -6.95 -5.59 -10.09
N MET A 353 -6.18 -5.26 -11.13
CA MET A 353 -5.16 -6.10 -11.74
C MET A 353 -3.73 -5.59 -11.42
N SER A 354 -3.59 -4.68 -10.46
CA SER A 354 -2.32 -4.18 -9.97
C SER A 354 -1.91 -4.89 -8.70
N MET A 355 -0.76 -5.55 -8.70
CA MET A 355 -0.31 -6.34 -7.55
C MET A 355 -0.25 -5.53 -6.25
N PRO A 356 0.33 -4.30 -6.21
CA PRO A 356 0.33 -3.51 -4.98
C PRO A 356 -1.09 -3.25 -4.45
N TRP A 357 -2.02 -2.85 -5.32
CA TRP A 357 -3.40 -2.57 -4.91
C TRP A 357 -4.15 -3.84 -4.47
N MET A 358 -4.01 -4.95 -5.19
CA MET A 358 -4.65 -6.22 -4.81
C MET A 358 -4.26 -6.66 -3.39
N LEU A 359 -3.00 -6.48 -3.01
CA LEU A 359 -2.51 -6.81 -1.67
C LEU A 359 -3.10 -5.86 -0.62
N ILE A 360 -3.12 -4.56 -0.90
CA ILE A 360 -3.70 -3.55 0.00
C ILE A 360 -5.20 -3.78 0.19
N ASP A 361 -5.93 -3.99 -0.91
CA ASP A 361 -7.37 -4.17 -0.90
C ASP A 361 -7.79 -5.44 -0.15
N HIS A 362 -6.99 -6.50 -0.26
CA HIS A 362 -7.20 -7.73 0.51
C HIS A 362 -7.04 -7.49 2.02
N ILE A 363 -6.04 -6.72 2.45
CA ILE A 363 -5.85 -6.38 3.87
C ILE A 363 -7.03 -5.55 4.39
N LEU A 364 -7.46 -4.54 3.62
CA LEU A 364 -8.56 -3.67 4.01
C LEU A 364 -9.93 -4.36 3.99
N SER A 365 -10.13 -5.34 3.11
CA SER A 365 -11.40 -6.08 3.01
C SER A 365 -11.50 -7.22 4.02
N SER A 366 -10.39 -7.90 4.33
CA SER A 366 -10.35 -8.97 5.33
C SER A 366 -10.42 -8.43 6.77
N LEU A 367 -9.91 -7.21 6.98
CA LEU A 367 -9.81 -6.57 8.31
C LEU A 367 -9.10 -7.46 9.34
N ASP A 368 -8.16 -8.31 8.90
CA ASP A 368 -7.37 -9.15 9.79
C ASP A 368 -6.44 -8.26 10.66
N PRO A 369 -6.58 -8.29 12.00
CA PRO A 369 -5.75 -7.50 12.89
C PRO A 369 -4.24 -7.73 12.72
N SER A 370 -3.83 -8.92 12.27
CA SER A 370 -2.42 -9.27 12.07
C SER A 370 -1.82 -8.64 10.82
N LEU A 371 -2.61 -8.47 9.76
CA LEU A 371 -2.16 -7.96 8.47
C LEU A 371 -2.31 -6.44 8.34
N LEU A 372 -3.18 -5.84 9.15
CA LEU A 372 -3.50 -4.42 9.10
C LEU A 372 -2.27 -3.52 9.31
N GLU A 373 -1.35 -3.92 10.20
CA GLU A 373 -0.09 -3.20 10.44
C GLU A 373 0.82 -3.19 9.19
N CYS A 374 0.69 -4.20 8.33
CA CYS A 374 1.50 -4.35 7.12
C CYS A 374 0.97 -3.56 5.92
N ALA A 375 -0.20 -2.93 6.03
CA ALA A 375 -0.85 -2.26 4.89
C ALA A 375 0.04 -1.14 4.28
N LEU A 376 0.79 -0.41 5.11
CA LEU A 376 1.68 0.64 4.65
C LEU A 376 2.93 0.10 3.93
N HIS A 377 3.39 -1.11 4.29
CA HIS A 377 4.49 -1.75 3.57
C HIS A 377 4.08 -2.12 2.13
N GLN A 378 2.81 -2.46 1.91
CA GLN A 378 2.31 -2.73 0.57
C GLN A 378 2.18 -1.45 -0.28
N LEU A 379 1.84 -0.32 0.35
CA LEU A 379 1.87 0.99 -0.32
C LEU A 379 3.29 1.42 -0.73
N ASP A 380 4.31 0.98 0.01
CA ASP A 380 5.72 1.29 -0.27
C ASP A 380 6.22 0.65 -1.58
N LEU A 381 5.56 -0.40 -2.09
CA LEU A 381 5.85 -0.98 -3.40
C LEU A 381 5.72 0.04 -4.54
N TYR A 382 4.89 1.07 -4.37
CA TYR A 382 4.79 2.16 -5.33
C TYR A 382 6.03 3.07 -5.31
N ASN A 383 6.68 3.24 -4.15
CA ASN A 383 7.95 3.97 -4.06
C ASN A 383 9.05 3.23 -4.83
N ASP A 384 9.13 1.91 -4.68
CA ASP A 384 10.06 1.07 -5.43
C ASP A 384 9.82 1.17 -6.94
N ALA A 385 8.56 1.06 -7.38
CA ALA A 385 8.19 1.18 -8.79
C ALA A 385 8.53 2.57 -9.36
N ALA A 386 8.21 3.64 -8.63
CA ALA A 386 8.51 5.01 -9.04
C ALA A 386 10.01 5.28 -9.09
N ALA A 387 10.76 4.86 -8.07
CA ALA A 387 12.21 4.99 -8.04
C ALA A 387 12.86 4.25 -9.21
N PHE A 388 12.39 3.03 -9.52
CA PHE A 388 12.89 2.25 -10.65
C PHE A 388 12.54 2.89 -12.00
N ALA A 389 11.32 3.42 -12.16
CA ALA A 389 10.89 4.12 -13.36
C ALA A 389 11.77 5.36 -13.67
N LEU A 390 12.15 6.12 -12.63
CA LEU A 390 12.96 7.33 -12.78
C LEU A 390 14.46 7.04 -12.92
N SER A 391 15.02 6.14 -12.12
CA SER A 391 16.47 5.89 -12.07
C SER A 391 16.96 4.91 -13.12
N HIS A 392 16.24 3.81 -13.32
CA HIS A 392 16.63 2.70 -14.19
C HIS A 392 16.02 2.83 -15.59
N PHE A 393 14.69 2.93 -15.70
CA PHE A 393 14.02 3.06 -17.01
C PHE A 393 14.15 4.45 -17.62
N ARG A 394 14.20 5.49 -16.78
CA ARG A 394 14.27 6.91 -17.17
C ARG A 394 13.13 7.30 -18.13
N LYS A 395 11.90 6.91 -17.79
CA LYS A 395 10.69 7.21 -18.57
C LYS A 395 9.69 7.98 -17.71
N GLN A 396 9.27 9.15 -18.20
CA GLN A 396 8.29 10.02 -17.54
C GLN A 396 6.91 9.35 -17.49
N PHE A 397 6.40 8.86 -18.64
CA PHE A 397 5.05 8.28 -18.71
C PHE A 397 4.83 7.10 -17.73
N LEU A 398 5.87 6.33 -17.40
CA LEU A 398 5.76 5.27 -16.39
C LEU A 398 5.57 5.85 -14.99
N TYR A 399 6.31 6.90 -14.65
CA TYR A 399 6.13 7.60 -13.38
C TYR A 399 4.76 8.26 -13.30
N ASP A 400 4.31 8.91 -14.38
CA ASP A 400 2.99 9.55 -14.45
C ASP A 400 1.86 8.54 -14.20
N GLU A 401 2.00 7.31 -14.74
CA GLU A 401 1.05 6.22 -14.51
C GLU A 401 1.12 5.66 -13.07
N VAL A 402 2.31 5.50 -12.51
CA VAL A 402 2.46 5.12 -11.09
C VAL A 402 1.82 6.17 -10.18
N GLU A 403 2.08 7.45 -10.45
CA GLU A 403 1.53 8.56 -9.67
C GLU A 403 0.00 8.63 -9.77
N ALA A 404 -0.54 8.50 -10.98
CA ALA A 404 -1.99 8.48 -11.19
C ALA A 404 -2.66 7.29 -10.47
N GLU A 405 -2.04 6.11 -10.51
CA GLU A 405 -2.54 4.93 -9.80
C GLU A 405 -2.47 5.13 -8.27
N VAL A 406 -1.36 5.65 -7.75
CA VAL A 406 -1.22 5.95 -6.32
C VAL A 406 -2.25 6.95 -5.84
N ASN A 407 -2.52 8.02 -6.58
CA ASN A 407 -3.52 9.01 -6.18
C ASN A 407 -4.90 8.37 -6.01
N LEU A 408 -5.33 7.53 -6.96
CA LEU A 408 -6.61 6.84 -6.89
C LEU A 408 -6.64 5.79 -5.75
N CYS A 409 -5.60 4.96 -5.66
CA CYS A 409 -5.49 3.91 -4.65
C CYS A 409 -5.39 4.50 -3.24
N PHE A 410 -4.68 5.62 -3.06
CA PHE A 410 -4.54 6.27 -1.76
C PHE A 410 -5.86 6.91 -1.30
N ASP A 411 -6.61 7.54 -2.19
CA ASP A 411 -7.95 8.05 -1.85
C ASP A 411 -8.89 6.92 -1.40
N GLN A 412 -8.87 5.79 -2.11
CA GLN A 412 -9.64 4.60 -1.74
C GLN A 412 -9.15 3.98 -0.43
N PHE A 413 -7.83 3.93 -0.21
CA PHE A 413 -7.21 3.45 1.02
C PHE A 413 -7.70 4.26 2.22
N VAL A 414 -7.60 5.60 2.15
CA VAL A 414 -8.04 6.48 3.23
C VAL A 414 -9.55 6.37 3.46
N TYR A 415 -10.35 6.25 2.39
CA TYR A 415 -11.79 6.04 2.50
C TYR A 415 -12.13 4.75 3.25
N LYS A 416 -11.63 3.59 2.78
CA LYS A 416 -11.91 2.27 3.36
C LYS A 416 -11.36 2.15 4.79
N LEU A 417 -10.16 2.68 5.04
CA LEU A 417 -9.57 2.71 6.39
C LEU A 417 -10.43 3.53 7.35
N SER A 418 -10.85 4.73 6.95
CA SER A 418 -11.68 5.60 7.82
C SER A 418 -13.03 4.96 8.13
N GLU A 419 -13.66 4.31 7.15
CA GLU A 419 -14.92 3.59 7.32
C GLU A 419 -14.77 2.39 8.27
N ALA A 420 -13.70 1.61 8.12
CA ALA A 420 -13.40 0.48 8.99
C ALA A 420 -13.12 0.92 10.43
N VAL A 421 -12.32 1.98 10.62
CA VAL A 421 -12.02 2.57 11.93
C VAL A 421 -13.30 3.04 12.61
N LEU A 422 -14.11 3.86 11.93
CA LEU A 422 -15.37 4.35 12.50
C LEU A 422 -16.29 3.21 12.89
N THR A 423 -16.45 2.21 12.02
CA THR A 423 -17.31 1.05 12.26
C THR A 423 -16.84 0.27 13.49
N HIS A 424 -15.54 0.02 13.62
CA HIS A 424 -14.96 -0.69 14.76
C HIS A 424 -15.22 0.05 16.08
N TYR A 425 -14.85 1.34 16.17
CA TYR A 425 -15.02 2.11 17.40
C TYR A 425 -16.50 2.38 17.72
N LYS A 426 -17.37 2.49 16.71
CA LYS A 426 -18.82 2.60 16.92
C LYS A 426 -19.41 1.33 17.52
N GLN A 427 -19.06 0.16 16.96
CA GLN A 427 -19.47 -1.14 17.51
C GLN A 427 -18.94 -1.37 18.92
N LEU A 428 -17.69 -0.94 19.19
CA LEU A 428 -17.09 -1.01 20.51
C LEU A 428 -17.85 -0.16 21.52
N ALA A 429 -18.13 1.11 21.19
CA ALA A 429 -18.90 2.03 22.04
C ALA A 429 -20.31 1.50 22.32
N ALA A 430 -21.03 1.05 21.27
CA ALA A 430 -22.36 0.47 21.41
C ALA A 430 -22.36 -0.81 22.28
N THR A 431 -21.33 -1.65 22.16
CA THR A 431 -21.19 -2.85 22.99
C THR A 431 -20.86 -2.53 24.45
N MET A 432 -20.11 -1.46 24.71
CA MET A 432 -19.78 -1.01 26.07
C MET A 432 -21.00 -0.43 26.80
N LEU A 433 -21.90 0.24 26.08
CA LEU A 433 -23.12 0.84 26.62
C LEU A 433 -24.29 -0.13 26.70
N LEU A 434 -24.24 -1.25 25.98
CA LEU A 434 -25.29 -2.27 26.04
C LEU A 434 -25.37 -2.90 27.43
N ASP A 435 -26.59 -3.07 27.94
CA ASP A 435 -26.81 -3.68 29.25
C ASP A 435 -26.25 -5.11 29.31
N LYS A 436 -25.48 -5.37 30.38
CA LYS A 436 -24.79 -6.65 30.58
C LYS A 436 -25.77 -7.77 30.93
N GLY A 437 -26.87 -7.44 31.63
CA GLY A 437 -27.94 -8.38 31.95
C GLY A 437 -28.64 -8.86 30.69
N PHE A 438 -29.12 -7.91 29.87
CA PHE A 438 -29.71 -8.19 28.56
C PHE A 438 -28.81 -9.05 27.68
N LYS A 439 -27.50 -8.75 27.61
CA LYS A 439 -26.55 -9.54 26.84
C LYS A 439 -26.43 -10.99 27.35
N ALA A 440 -26.47 -11.19 28.67
CA ALA A 440 -26.41 -12.52 29.27
C ALA A 440 -27.69 -13.33 28.99
N ASP A 441 -28.85 -12.69 29.01
CA ASP A 441 -30.13 -13.34 28.71
C ASP A 441 -30.25 -13.71 27.23
N CYS A 442 -29.85 -12.83 26.30
CA CYS A 442 -29.75 -13.19 24.88
C CYS A 442 -28.83 -14.40 24.64
N ALA A 443 -27.72 -14.49 25.37
CA ALA A 443 -26.80 -15.63 25.24
C ALA A 443 -27.44 -16.95 25.74
N LYS A 444 -28.28 -16.92 26.78
CA LYS A 444 -29.05 -18.09 27.22
C LYS A 444 -30.05 -18.55 26.16
N ASP A 445 -30.65 -17.61 25.46
CA ASP A 445 -31.60 -17.86 24.37
C ASP A 445 -30.92 -18.23 23.04
N GLY A 446 -29.59 -18.39 23.02
CA GLY A 446 -28.81 -18.74 21.83
C GLY A 446 -28.53 -17.58 20.87
N ILE A 447 -28.93 -16.34 21.22
CA ILE A 447 -28.70 -15.13 20.41
C ILE A 447 -27.37 -14.49 20.83
N THR A 448 -26.31 -14.71 20.05
CA THR A 448 -24.99 -14.15 20.36
C THR A 448 -24.81 -12.75 19.78
N ILE A 449 -24.78 -11.73 20.65
CA ILE A 449 -24.37 -10.38 20.28
C ILE A 449 -22.84 -10.31 20.26
N TRP A 450 -22.27 -10.50 19.07
CA TRP A 450 -20.83 -10.48 18.82
C TRP A 450 -20.20 -9.19 19.30
N ARG A 451 -19.10 -9.33 20.05
CA ARG A 451 -18.20 -8.22 20.35
C ARG A 451 -17.26 -8.06 19.15
N PRO A 452 -16.94 -6.82 18.71
CA PRO A 452 -15.95 -6.65 17.66
C PRO A 452 -14.60 -7.23 18.12
N PRO A 453 -13.87 -7.95 17.25
CA PRO A 453 -12.53 -8.45 17.57
C PRO A 453 -11.58 -7.27 17.82
N ALA A 454 -10.59 -7.44 18.70
CA ALA A 454 -9.60 -6.40 18.96
C ALA A 454 -8.78 -6.12 17.69
N SER A 455 -8.99 -4.97 17.09
CA SER A 455 -8.27 -4.53 15.88
C SER A 455 -7.10 -3.61 16.24
N ARG A 456 -6.02 -3.69 15.46
CA ARG A 456 -4.79 -2.92 15.70
C ARG A 456 -4.69 -1.68 14.80
N PHE A 457 -5.70 -0.80 14.84
CA PHE A 457 -5.68 0.44 14.06
C PHE A 457 -4.69 1.48 14.61
N GLU A 458 -4.24 1.35 15.86
CA GLU A 458 -3.42 2.37 16.54
C GLU A 458 -2.13 2.73 15.79
N THR A 459 -1.43 1.73 15.24
CA THR A 459 -0.16 1.96 14.52
C THR A 459 -0.38 2.78 13.26
N LEU A 460 -1.47 2.52 12.52
CA LEU A 460 -1.88 3.29 11.34
C LEU A 460 -2.33 4.70 11.74
N LEU A 461 -3.14 4.82 12.80
CA LEU A 461 -3.62 6.11 13.27
C LEU A 461 -2.49 6.99 13.83
N ARG A 462 -1.40 6.42 14.36
CA ARG A 462 -0.26 7.22 14.85
C ARG A 462 0.60 7.80 13.73
N GLN A 463 0.42 7.39 12.48
CA GLN A 463 1.27 7.86 11.37
C GLN A 463 1.02 9.34 11.03
N ARG A 464 2.09 10.15 11.13
CA ARG A 464 2.08 11.58 10.83
C ARG A 464 2.83 11.96 9.55
N HIS A 465 3.69 11.07 9.04
CA HIS A 465 4.61 11.37 7.94
C HIS A 465 4.88 10.14 7.08
N VAL A 466 3.84 9.58 6.46
CA VAL A 466 3.99 8.49 5.49
C VAL A 466 4.71 9.04 4.25
N GLN A 467 5.86 8.44 3.91
CA GLN A 467 6.64 8.83 2.74
C GLN A 467 6.11 8.10 1.50
N LEU A 468 5.52 8.82 0.55
CA LEU A 468 4.96 8.23 -0.65
C LEU A 468 5.21 9.14 -1.85
N LEU A 469 5.90 8.63 -2.86
CA LEU A 469 6.34 9.33 -4.07
C LEU A 469 7.05 10.66 -3.79
N GLY A 470 7.83 10.71 -2.70
CA GLY A 470 8.55 11.92 -2.24
C GLY A 470 7.70 12.92 -1.45
N ARG A 471 6.40 12.62 -1.24
CA ARG A 471 5.50 13.41 -0.38
C ARG A 471 5.56 12.89 1.05
N SER A 472 5.43 13.79 2.02
CA SER A 472 5.19 13.44 3.41
C SER A 472 3.71 13.64 3.73
N ILE A 473 2.99 12.53 3.95
CA ILE A 473 1.54 12.54 4.13
C ILE A 473 1.18 12.29 5.59
N ASP A 474 0.37 13.18 6.17
CA ASP A 474 -0.20 13.00 7.52
C ASP A 474 -1.49 12.17 7.44
N LEU A 475 -1.35 10.85 7.61
CA LEU A 475 -2.46 9.92 7.57
C LEU A 475 -3.46 10.18 8.70
N ASN A 476 -2.98 10.50 9.92
CA ASN A 476 -3.86 10.81 11.04
C ASN A 476 -4.76 12.01 10.73
N ARG A 477 -4.22 13.07 10.12
CA ARG A 477 -5.00 14.25 9.75
C ARG A 477 -6.09 13.91 8.73
N LEU A 478 -5.74 13.15 7.68
CA LEU A 478 -6.70 12.77 6.63
C LEU A 478 -7.83 11.88 7.19
N VAL A 479 -7.47 10.90 8.02
CA VAL A 479 -8.45 10.03 8.69
C VAL A 479 -9.31 10.83 9.67
N SER A 480 -8.71 11.74 10.44
CA SER A 480 -9.44 12.62 11.37
C SER A 480 -10.47 13.48 10.66
N GLN A 481 -10.12 14.10 9.52
CA GLN A 481 -11.05 14.92 8.73
C GLN A 481 -12.27 14.11 8.27
N ARG A 482 -12.05 12.89 7.75
CA ARG A 482 -13.14 12.01 7.31
C ARG A 482 -13.99 11.52 8.47
N ILE A 483 -13.37 11.16 9.59
CA ILE A 483 -14.09 10.71 10.79
C ILE A 483 -14.92 11.85 11.39
N ASN A 484 -14.39 13.08 11.41
CA ASN A 484 -15.13 14.26 11.88
C ASN A 484 -16.41 14.48 11.06
N ALA A 485 -16.30 14.44 9.73
CA ALA A 485 -17.46 14.53 8.84
C ALA A 485 -18.43 13.34 9.01
N ALA A 486 -17.91 12.15 9.28
CA ALA A 486 -18.73 10.96 9.49
C ALA A 486 -19.47 10.99 10.85
N LEU A 487 -18.85 11.51 11.91
CA LEU A 487 -19.49 11.72 13.22
C LEU A 487 -20.59 12.78 13.13
N LEU A 488 -20.34 13.90 12.46
CA LEU A 488 -21.36 14.91 12.19
C LEU A 488 -22.56 14.30 11.45
N ARG A 489 -22.29 13.50 10.41
CA ARG A 489 -23.33 12.76 9.68
C ARG A 489 -24.06 11.75 10.56
N SER A 490 -23.38 11.04 11.48
CA SER A 490 -24.03 10.15 12.44
C SER A 490 -25.02 10.89 13.34
N LEU A 491 -24.65 12.07 13.83
CA LEU A 491 -25.51 12.90 14.68
C LEU A 491 -26.70 13.47 13.89
N ASP A 492 -26.46 13.99 12.69
CA ASP A 492 -27.52 14.48 11.81
C ASP A 492 -28.54 13.40 11.45
N VAL A 493 -28.08 12.17 11.18
CA VAL A 493 -28.95 11.02 10.93
C VAL A 493 -29.75 10.63 12.16
N ALA A 494 -29.16 10.67 13.35
CA ALA A 494 -29.88 10.38 14.60
C ALA A 494 -31.02 11.39 14.84
N ILE A 495 -30.76 12.69 14.65
CA ILE A 495 -31.76 13.74 14.78
C ILE A 495 -32.84 13.62 13.69
N SER A 496 -32.44 13.39 12.44
CA SER A 496 -33.38 13.25 11.31
C SER A 496 -34.29 12.02 11.45
N LYS A 497 -33.82 10.94 12.10
CA LYS A 497 -34.67 9.80 12.44
C LYS A 497 -35.66 10.12 13.55
N PHE A 498 -35.26 10.91 14.54
CA PHE A 498 -36.16 11.38 15.58
C PHE A 498 -37.27 12.26 15.00
N GLU A 499 -36.96 13.16 14.06
CA GLU A 499 -37.95 14.00 13.36
C GLU A 499 -38.98 13.20 12.54
N ALA A 500 -38.62 11.99 12.10
CA ALA A 500 -39.53 11.10 11.38
C ALA A 500 -40.40 10.22 12.29
N GLU A 501 -40.11 10.19 13.60
CA GLU A 501 -40.76 9.31 14.57
C GLU A 501 -41.46 10.10 15.68
N GLY A 502 -42.27 9.40 16.48
CA GLY A 502 -43.00 10.03 17.58
C GLY A 502 -42.13 10.29 18.81
N LEU A 503 -42.69 11.01 19.78
CA LEU A 503 -41.96 11.42 20.99
C LEU A 503 -41.27 10.27 21.76
N HIS A 504 -41.81 9.06 21.73
CA HIS A 504 -41.19 7.87 22.33
C HIS A 504 -39.77 7.57 21.81
N TYR A 505 -39.45 7.96 20.57
CA TYR A 505 -38.13 7.75 19.96
C TYR A 505 -37.02 8.60 20.61
N ILE A 506 -37.35 9.55 21.50
CA ILE A 506 -36.37 10.32 22.26
C ILE A 506 -35.41 9.42 23.05
N MET A 507 -35.87 8.25 23.50
CA MET A 507 -35.03 7.25 24.17
C MET A 507 -33.96 6.66 23.23
N VAL A 508 -34.33 6.41 21.96
CA VAL A 508 -33.38 5.92 20.95
C VAL A 508 -32.39 7.01 20.58
N LEU A 509 -32.87 8.25 20.45
CA LEU A 509 -32.03 9.42 20.18
C LEU A 509 -30.98 9.61 21.28
N ASP A 510 -31.39 9.58 22.55
CA ASP A 510 -30.47 9.74 23.69
C ASP A 510 -29.38 8.64 23.69
N ASN A 511 -29.78 7.38 23.52
CA ASN A 511 -28.84 6.27 23.38
C ASN A 511 -27.89 6.44 22.19
N LEU A 512 -28.39 6.91 21.03
CA LEU A 512 -27.56 7.18 19.85
C LEU A 512 -26.56 8.31 20.12
N ILE A 513 -26.98 9.39 20.78
CA ILE A 513 -26.10 10.51 21.14
C ILE A 513 -25.02 10.02 22.11
N GLU A 514 -25.36 9.22 23.12
CA GLU A 514 -24.37 8.66 24.05
C GLU A 514 -23.39 7.70 23.38
N VAL A 515 -23.86 6.85 22.46
CA VAL A 515 -23.00 5.97 21.66
C VAL A 515 -22.04 6.80 20.79
N ASN A 516 -22.52 7.86 20.14
CA ASN A 516 -21.68 8.76 19.37
C ASN A 516 -20.68 9.52 20.26
N ARG A 517 -21.07 9.92 21.48
CA ARG A 517 -20.21 10.58 22.45
C ARG A 517 -19.08 9.66 22.92
N LEU A 518 -19.40 8.42 23.26
CA LEU A 518 -18.40 7.43 23.66
C LEU A 518 -17.48 7.07 22.48
N CYS A 519 -18.04 6.93 21.28
CA CYS A 519 -17.27 6.70 20.06
C CYS A 519 -16.28 7.84 19.80
N HIS A 520 -16.72 9.09 19.90
CA HIS A 520 -15.86 10.28 19.80
C HIS A 520 -14.75 10.26 20.85
N ARG A 521 -15.05 9.94 22.11
CA ARG A 521 -14.05 9.85 23.19
C ARG A 521 -12.98 8.80 22.88
N LEU A 522 -13.38 7.58 22.49
CA LEU A 522 -12.44 6.50 22.14
C LEU A 522 -11.58 6.86 20.92
N LEU A 523 -12.13 7.59 19.96
CA LEU A 523 -11.40 8.05 18.79
C LEU A 523 -10.45 9.21 19.12
N SER A 524 -10.83 10.08 20.05
CA SER A 524 -10.03 11.23 20.48
C SER A 524 -8.71 10.84 21.15
N ASP A 525 -8.63 9.62 21.71
CA ASP A 525 -7.38 9.09 22.27
C ASP A 525 -6.32 8.82 21.19
N HIS A 526 -6.73 8.64 19.94
CA HIS A 526 -5.85 8.30 18.82
C HIS A 526 -5.79 9.39 17.73
N LEU A 527 -6.86 10.16 17.56
CA LEU A 527 -7.00 11.18 16.52
C LEU A 527 -6.76 12.57 17.10
N GLY A 528 -5.80 13.31 16.51
CA GLY A 528 -5.39 14.61 17.05
C GLY A 528 -6.21 15.81 16.55
N SER A 529 -7.09 15.62 15.56
CA SER A 529 -7.78 16.72 14.86
C SER A 529 -9.29 16.53 14.79
N LEU A 530 -9.90 15.99 15.84
CA LEU A 530 -11.36 15.95 15.99
C LEU A 530 -11.88 17.26 16.59
N ALA A 531 -13.02 17.74 16.10
CA ALA A 531 -13.74 18.84 16.73
C ALA A 531 -14.34 18.39 18.08
N ASP A 532 -14.66 19.34 18.96
CA ASP A 532 -15.32 19.00 20.21
C ASP A 532 -16.70 18.38 19.96
N PHE A 533 -17.08 17.41 20.80
CA PHE A 533 -18.34 16.69 20.61
C PHE A 533 -19.55 17.62 20.76
N GLN A 534 -19.48 18.60 21.67
CA GLN A 534 -20.59 19.51 21.92
C GLN A 534 -20.82 20.42 20.71
N ASP A 535 -19.76 20.91 20.07
CA ASP A 535 -19.85 21.72 18.86
C ASP A 535 -20.47 20.93 17.71
N LEU A 536 -20.05 19.67 17.51
CA LEU A 536 -20.64 18.78 16.50
C LEU A 536 -22.13 18.53 16.74
N LEU A 537 -22.54 18.37 18.00
CA LEU A 537 -23.94 18.19 18.38
C LEU A 537 -24.76 19.46 18.14
N LEU A 538 -24.23 20.63 18.50
CA LEU A 538 -24.88 21.92 18.27
C LEU A 538 -25.03 22.20 16.77
N GLU A 539 -24.02 21.88 15.97
CA GLU A 539 -24.05 22.00 14.50
C GLU A 539 -25.13 21.09 13.89
N ALA A 540 -25.14 19.79 14.24
CA ALA A 540 -26.15 18.84 13.77
C ALA A 540 -27.58 19.23 14.20
N ASN A 541 -27.73 19.76 15.41
CA ASN A 541 -28.99 20.25 15.97
C ASN A 541 -29.40 21.64 15.42
N ARG A 542 -28.55 22.27 14.59
CA ARG A 542 -28.73 23.65 14.07
C ARG A 542 -28.93 24.70 15.17
N GLN A 543 -28.33 24.47 16.33
CA GLN A 543 -28.43 25.34 17.51
C GLN A 543 -27.24 26.32 17.63
N VAL A 544 -26.44 26.47 16.56
CA VAL A 544 -25.31 27.42 16.54
C VAL A 544 -25.80 28.85 16.34
N SER A 545 -26.75 29.06 15.42
CA SER A 545 -27.27 30.38 15.06
C SER A 545 -28.72 30.61 15.55
N ALA A 546 -29.40 29.54 15.97
CA ALA A 546 -30.80 29.59 16.42
C ALA A 546 -30.89 29.29 17.92
N PRO A 547 -31.81 29.95 18.65
CA PRO A 547 -31.99 29.74 20.09
C PRO A 547 -32.49 28.32 20.40
N ASN A 548 -33.37 27.79 19.54
CA ASN A 548 -33.96 26.46 19.67
C ASN A 548 -33.43 25.55 18.57
N GLY A 549 -32.91 24.38 18.95
CA GLY A 549 -32.46 23.36 18.01
C GLY A 549 -33.60 22.51 17.44
N ARG A 550 -33.28 21.71 16.43
CA ARG A 550 -34.18 20.76 15.77
C ARG A 550 -34.89 19.83 16.74
N ILE A 551 -34.16 19.27 17.71
CA ILE A 551 -34.72 18.35 18.72
C ILE A 551 -35.84 19.04 19.51
N THR A 552 -35.59 20.25 20.00
CA THR A 552 -36.56 21.03 20.79
C THR A 552 -37.80 21.37 19.98
N LEU A 553 -37.62 21.77 18.71
CA LEU A 553 -38.72 22.09 17.81
C LEU A 553 -39.60 20.87 17.51
N HIS A 554 -38.98 19.71 17.24
CA HIS A 554 -39.72 18.46 17.01
C HIS A 554 -40.47 18.00 18.26
N VAL A 555 -39.85 18.08 19.43
CA VAL A 555 -40.53 17.79 20.70
C VAL A 555 -41.75 18.70 20.87
N PHE A 556 -41.63 20.00 20.63
CA PHE A 556 -42.75 20.92 20.76
C PHE A 556 -43.89 20.60 19.77
N ALA A 557 -43.55 20.27 18.51
CA ALA A 557 -44.52 19.84 17.51
C ALA A 557 -45.24 18.56 17.94
N GLU A 558 -44.51 17.51 18.33
CA GLU A 558 -45.09 16.24 18.78
C GLU A 558 -45.91 16.37 20.08
N LEU A 559 -45.52 17.27 20.99
CA LEU A 559 -46.31 17.59 22.18
C LEU A 559 -47.66 18.21 21.77
N THR A 560 -47.63 19.20 20.89
CA THR A 560 -48.82 19.97 20.49
C THR A 560 -49.76 19.17 19.58
N ASP A 561 -49.20 18.41 18.63
CA ASP A 561 -49.96 17.74 17.57
C ASP A 561 -50.35 16.30 17.93
N ASP A 562 -49.58 15.59 18.76
CA ASP A 562 -49.86 14.19 19.14
C ASP A 562 -50.11 13.99 20.64
N LEU A 563 -49.19 14.40 21.54
CA LEU A 563 -49.31 14.09 22.98
C LEU A 563 -50.57 14.70 23.61
N LEU A 564 -50.68 16.03 23.56
CA LEU A 564 -51.77 16.77 24.19
C LEU A 564 -53.15 16.30 23.69
N PRO A 565 -53.37 16.14 22.37
CA PRO A 565 -54.67 15.73 21.88
C PRO A 565 -54.91 14.23 21.99
N ASN A 566 -53.93 13.31 21.88
CA ASN A 566 -54.22 11.88 21.71
C ASN A 566 -53.91 11.00 22.93
N PHE A 567 -53.28 11.54 23.98
CA PHE A 567 -52.93 10.76 25.17
C PHE A 567 -53.83 11.05 26.37
N CYS A 568 -53.93 10.06 27.26
CA CYS A 568 -54.60 10.14 28.54
C CYS A 568 -53.58 9.96 29.67
N PHE A 569 -53.58 10.88 30.62
CA PHE A 569 -52.74 10.79 31.82
C PHE A 569 -53.36 9.86 32.87
N ASN A 570 -52.60 8.88 33.34
CA ASN A 570 -52.97 8.07 34.49
C ASN A 570 -52.17 8.53 35.72
N THR A 571 -52.86 9.14 36.69
CA THR A 571 -52.25 9.69 37.91
C THR A 571 -51.60 8.61 38.79
N THR A 572 -52.16 7.39 38.83
CA THR A 572 -51.64 6.30 39.66
C THR A 572 -50.30 5.79 39.16
N THR A 573 -50.17 5.60 37.84
CA THR A 573 -48.92 5.11 37.22
C THR A 573 -47.99 6.24 36.80
N ARG A 574 -48.46 7.50 36.81
CA ARG A 574 -47.77 8.71 36.32
C ARG A 574 -47.29 8.56 34.88
N ARG A 575 -48.10 7.92 34.04
CA ARG A 575 -47.81 7.65 32.63
C ARG A 575 -48.93 8.14 31.74
N PHE A 576 -48.56 8.70 30.60
CA PHE A 576 -49.44 8.97 29.47
C PHE A 576 -49.55 7.70 28.62
N VAL A 577 -50.78 7.31 28.31
CA VAL A 577 -51.08 6.18 27.41
C VAL A 577 -52.00 6.69 26.31
N ARG A 578 -51.87 6.18 25.08
CA ARG A 578 -52.75 6.58 23.98
C ARG A 578 -54.21 6.31 24.32
N GLY A 579 -55.07 7.30 24.07
CA GLY A 579 -56.50 7.18 24.24
C GLY A 579 -57.10 6.15 23.27
N LYS A 580 -58.15 5.44 23.71
CA LYS A 580 -58.91 4.53 22.82
C LYS A 580 -59.80 5.28 21.82
N LEU A 581 -60.09 6.55 22.10
CA LEU A 581 -60.95 7.43 21.30
C LEU A 581 -60.14 8.65 20.84
N ASN A 582 -59.73 8.65 19.58
CA ASN A 582 -58.98 9.75 18.97
C ASN A 582 -59.92 10.69 18.22
N TYR A 583 -60.10 11.90 18.75
CA TYR A 583 -60.92 12.94 18.13
C TYR A 583 -60.12 13.82 17.16
N ARG A 584 -58.78 13.82 17.27
CA ARG A 584 -57.86 14.41 16.28
C ARG A 584 -57.10 13.30 15.57
N LYS A 585 -56.79 13.53 14.29
CA LYS A 585 -55.95 12.60 13.51
C LYS A 585 -54.52 12.70 14.02
N PRO A 586 -53.80 11.58 14.17
CA PRO A 586 -52.37 11.63 14.45
C PRO A 586 -51.65 12.32 13.29
N PRO A 587 -50.54 13.03 13.56
CA PRO A 587 -49.76 13.69 12.52
C PRO A 587 -49.24 12.67 11.50
N GLU A 588 -49.28 13.02 10.21
CA GLU A 588 -48.61 12.22 9.18
C GLU A 588 -47.10 12.45 9.26
N ARG A 589 -46.36 11.37 9.51
CA ARG A 589 -44.90 11.42 9.66
C ARG A 589 -44.19 11.10 8.35
N GLY A 590 -43.06 11.76 8.13
CA GLY A 590 -42.15 11.44 7.03
C GLY A 590 -41.53 10.05 7.19
N ARG A 591 -40.95 9.53 6.11
CA ARG A 591 -40.19 8.28 6.18
C ARG A 591 -38.79 8.55 6.74
N PRO A 592 -38.29 7.72 7.68
CA PRO A 592 -36.93 7.89 8.20
C PRO A 592 -35.89 7.67 7.09
N PRO A 593 -34.74 8.37 7.15
CA PRO A 593 -33.67 8.19 6.18
C PRO A 593 -33.08 6.78 6.27
N ASN A 594 -32.91 6.11 5.12
CA ASN A 594 -32.22 4.82 5.03
C ASN A 594 -30.70 5.06 4.92
N VAL A 595 -29.94 4.58 5.89
CA VAL A 595 -28.52 4.89 6.05
C VAL A 595 -27.73 3.62 6.36
N ALA A 596 -26.44 3.61 6.01
CA ALA A 596 -25.52 2.54 6.36
C ALA A 596 -25.39 2.37 7.89
N VAL A 597 -25.16 1.12 8.31
CA VAL A 597 -25.20 0.68 9.71
C VAL A 597 -24.17 1.39 10.60
N GLN A 598 -23.04 1.82 10.04
CA GLN A 598 -21.98 2.57 10.74
C GLN A 598 -22.43 3.93 11.30
N TYR A 599 -23.45 4.53 10.69
CA TYR A 599 -23.98 5.82 11.15
C TYR A 599 -25.01 5.67 12.29
N GLU A 600 -25.42 4.44 12.60
CA GLU A 600 -26.34 4.10 13.70
C GLU A 600 -25.55 3.47 14.87
N PHE A 601 -25.90 2.26 15.32
CA PHE A 601 -25.21 1.53 16.39
C PHE A 601 -24.05 0.65 15.87
N GLY A 602 -23.71 0.72 14.58
CA GLY A 602 -22.53 0.09 14.00
C GLY A 602 -22.71 -1.32 13.46
N SER A 603 -23.71 -2.09 13.92
CA SER A 603 -24.02 -3.42 13.39
C SER A 603 -25.51 -3.71 13.39
N LYS A 604 -25.95 -4.63 12.52
CA LYS A 604 -27.38 -5.00 12.41
C LYS A 604 -27.90 -5.63 13.70
N SER A 605 -27.07 -6.43 14.39
CA SER A 605 -27.41 -7.04 15.67
C SER A 605 -27.53 -6.01 16.80
N LEU A 606 -26.63 -5.02 16.83
CA LEU A 606 -26.68 -3.94 17.82
C LEU A 606 -27.89 -3.03 17.56
N ASN A 607 -28.17 -2.70 16.30
CA ASN A 607 -29.38 -1.96 15.94
C ASN A 607 -30.66 -2.66 16.43
N ALA A 608 -30.77 -3.97 16.21
CA ALA A 608 -31.91 -4.75 16.69
C ALA A 608 -31.98 -4.78 18.22
N ALA A 609 -30.84 -4.94 18.91
CA ALA A 609 -30.77 -4.93 20.37
C ALA A 609 -31.26 -3.60 20.97
N PHE A 610 -30.72 -2.46 20.51
CA PHE A 610 -31.15 -1.14 20.99
C PHE A 610 -32.59 -0.81 20.61
N SER A 611 -33.06 -1.26 19.44
CA SER A 611 -34.46 -1.13 19.05
C SER A 611 -35.39 -1.92 19.98
N ASN A 612 -35.03 -3.15 20.33
CA ASN A 612 -35.83 -3.98 21.24
C ASN A 612 -35.87 -3.41 22.67
N LEU A 613 -34.73 -2.91 23.17
CA LEU A 613 -34.67 -2.23 24.47
C LEU A 613 -35.57 -0.99 24.48
N SER A 614 -35.58 -0.24 23.38
CA SER A 614 -36.38 0.98 23.26
C SER A 614 -37.86 0.70 23.02
N MET A 615 -38.22 -0.45 22.44
CA MET A 615 -39.61 -0.84 22.20
C MET A 615 -40.42 -0.96 23.50
N MET A 616 -39.77 -1.30 24.61
CA MET A 616 -40.38 -1.31 25.96
C MET A 616 -40.93 0.05 26.38
N PHE A 617 -40.40 1.14 25.81
CA PHE A 617 -40.78 2.52 26.09
C PHE A 617 -41.76 3.09 25.06
N SER A 618 -42.11 2.34 23.99
CA SER A 618 -43.02 2.83 22.95
C SER A 618 -44.49 2.93 23.41
N GLY A 619 -44.90 2.11 24.37
CA GLY A 619 -46.29 1.99 24.82
C GLY A 619 -46.77 3.10 25.76
N PHE A 620 -45.88 3.93 26.29
CA PHE A 620 -46.24 4.99 27.24
C PHE A 620 -45.25 6.16 27.19
N ILE A 621 -45.68 7.33 27.66
CA ILE A 621 -44.79 8.47 27.89
C ILE A 621 -44.80 8.80 29.39
N GLY A 622 -43.64 9.06 29.96
CA GLY A 622 -43.49 9.26 31.41
C GLY A 622 -42.12 9.84 31.73
N VAL A 623 -41.76 9.93 33.01
CA VAL A 623 -40.52 10.53 33.52
C VAL A 623 -39.25 10.25 32.68
N PRO A 624 -38.93 9.00 32.26
CA PRO A 624 -37.72 8.76 31.45
C PRO A 624 -37.69 9.53 30.12
N HIS A 625 -38.83 9.78 29.50
CA HIS A 625 -38.95 10.54 28.25
C HIS A 625 -38.85 12.06 28.46
N LEU A 626 -39.12 12.53 29.69
CA LEU A 626 -39.26 13.95 29.99
C LEU A 626 -37.97 14.61 30.46
N ARG A 627 -36.93 13.83 30.80
CA ARG A 627 -35.61 14.34 31.19
C ARG A 627 -34.95 15.22 30.12
N GLY A 628 -35.37 15.11 28.86
CA GLY A 628 -34.89 15.93 27.73
C GLY A 628 -35.81 17.10 27.33
N ILE A 629 -36.93 17.37 28.03
CA ILE A 629 -38.02 18.26 27.56
C ILE A 629 -38.12 19.57 28.36
N SER A 630 -37.13 19.89 29.21
CA SER A 630 -37.19 21.02 30.15
C SER A 630 -37.31 22.41 29.48
N ALA A 631 -36.82 22.58 28.25
CA ALA A 631 -36.78 23.87 27.56
C ALA A 631 -38.15 24.41 27.08
N ILE A 632 -39.23 23.60 27.15
CA ILE A 632 -40.49 23.87 26.44
C ILE A 632 -41.64 24.34 27.38
N LEU A 633 -41.38 24.45 28.69
CA LEU A 633 -42.40 24.80 29.68
C LEU A 633 -43.08 26.16 29.43
N PHE A 634 -42.33 27.15 28.96
CA PHE A 634 -42.87 28.50 28.71
C PHE A 634 -43.91 28.51 27.57
N ASP A 635 -43.62 27.79 26.48
CA ASP A 635 -44.50 27.72 25.31
C ASP A 635 -45.79 26.94 25.62
N LEU A 636 -45.70 25.90 26.46
CA LEU A 636 -46.86 25.15 26.94
C LEU A 636 -47.81 26.01 27.79
N LEU A 637 -47.27 26.92 28.61
CA LEU A 637 -48.09 27.85 29.39
C LEU A 637 -48.83 28.84 28.48
N CYS A 638 -48.20 29.30 27.40
CA CYS A 638 -48.85 30.15 26.39
C CYS A 638 -50.00 29.41 25.69
N LEU A 639 -49.80 28.13 25.34
CA LEU A 639 -50.87 27.28 24.79
C LEU A 639 -52.04 27.08 25.76
N ALA A 640 -51.76 26.83 27.04
CA ALA A 640 -52.79 26.67 28.07
C ALA A 640 -53.66 27.95 28.19
N ARG A 641 -53.03 29.13 28.19
CA ARG A 641 -53.76 30.42 28.22
C ARG A 641 -54.66 30.61 27.01
N ARG A 642 -54.20 30.24 25.81
CA ARG A 642 -54.98 30.33 24.57
C ARG A 642 -56.19 29.38 24.60
N LEU A 643 -55.99 28.13 25.00
CA LEU A 643 -57.07 27.13 25.12
C LEU A 643 -58.15 27.58 26.11
N LEU A 644 -57.75 28.14 27.25
CA LEU A 644 -58.64 28.67 28.28
C LEU A 644 -59.49 29.85 27.77
N ASN A 645 -58.85 30.82 27.13
CA ASN A 645 -59.51 32.08 26.75
C ASN A 645 -60.40 31.95 25.51
N ASP A 646 -60.05 31.06 24.58
CA ASP A 646 -60.74 30.94 23.29
C ASP A 646 -61.76 29.79 23.31
N GLN A 647 -61.27 28.55 23.25
CA GLN A 647 -62.10 27.35 23.05
C GLN A 647 -62.96 27.04 24.27
N ILE A 648 -62.32 26.88 25.44
CA ILE A 648 -62.99 26.48 26.69
C ILE A 648 -64.01 27.54 27.09
N LYS A 649 -63.62 28.82 27.13
CA LYS A 649 -64.54 29.92 27.47
C LYS A 649 -65.77 29.98 26.57
N THR A 650 -65.61 29.75 25.28
CA THR A 650 -66.71 29.78 24.31
C THR A 650 -67.68 28.62 24.54
N HIS A 651 -67.19 27.40 24.70
CA HIS A 651 -68.03 26.25 25.03
C HIS A 651 -68.74 26.41 26.39
N PHE A 652 -68.05 26.91 27.41
CA PHE A 652 -68.64 27.11 28.73
C PHE A 652 -69.75 28.17 28.73
N ARG A 653 -69.63 29.24 27.93
CA ARG A 653 -70.73 30.22 27.74
C ARG A 653 -71.97 29.59 27.13
N VAL A 654 -71.79 28.72 26.12
CA VAL A 654 -72.91 28.00 25.49
C VAL A 654 -73.53 26.99 26.46
N LEU A 655 -72.70 26.22 27.18
CA LEU A 655 -73.17 25.26 28.18
C LEU A 655 -73.90 25.92 29.35
N LEU A 656 -73.45 27.08 29.81
CA LEU A 656 -74.15 27.87 30.83
C LEU A 656 -75.52 28.35 30.35
N GLY A 657 -75.66 28.65 29.05
CA GLY A 657 -76.94 28.99 28.44
C GLY A 657 -77.91 27.80 28.34
N LEU A 658 -77.39 26.57 28.22
CA LEU A 658 -78.15 25.32 28.14
C LEU A 658 -78.47 24.71 29.52
N MET A 659 -77.91 25.25 30.60
CA MET A 659 -78.17 24.76 31.95
C MET A 659 -79.55 25.22 32.47
N PRO A 660 -80.28 24.37 33.22
CA PRO A 660 -81.53 24.77 33.82
C PRO A 660 -81.31 25.87 34.86
N LYS A 661 -82.15 26.92 34.84
CA LYS A 661 -82.05 28.06 35.77
C LYS A 661 -82.15 27.67 37.25
N THR A 662 -82.84 26.57 37.54
CA THR A 662 -82.94 25.98 38.89
C THR A 662 -82.96 24.46 38.78
N CYS A 663 -81.98 23.78 39.40
CA CYS A 663 -81.98 22.34 39.57
C CYS A 663 -81.95 22.03 41.07
N LYS A 664 -83.08 21.58 41.64
CA LYS A 664 -83.20 21.32 43.08
C LYS A 664 -82.82 19.88 43.38
N LEU A 665 -82.09 19.65 44.46
CA LEU A 665 -81.84 18.31 44.97
C LEU A 665 -83.14 17.77 45.56
N GLN A 666 -83.66 16.69 44.98
CA GLN A 666 -84.90 16.05 45.41
C GLN A 666 -84.72 15.36 46.76
N ARG A 667 -85.82 15.23 47.53
CA ARG A 667 -85.81 14.57 48.83
C ARG A 667 -85.56 13.07 48.69
N PHE A 668 -85.07 12.43 49.75
CA PHE A 668 -84.76 10.99 49.73
C PHE A 668 -85.99 10.12 49.39
N GLU A 669 -87.20 10.63 49.67
CA GLU A 669 -88.51 10.01 49.44
C GLU A 669 -88.75 9.62 47.96
N TYR A 670 -88.10 10.30 47.02
CA TYR A 670 -88.23 10.05 45.58
C TYR A 670 -87.42 8.83 45.09
N GLY A 671 -86.58 8.24 45.94
CA GLY A 671 -85.75 7.08 45.60
C GLY A 671 -84.63 7.37 44.59
N VAL A 672 -83.73 6.40 44.39
CA VAL A 672 -82.58 6.56 43.47
C VAL A 672 -83.05 6.66 42.01
N GLU A 673 -84.06 5.88 41.63
CA GLU A 673 -84.58 5.85 40.27
C GLU A 673 -85.33 7.15 39.90
N GLY A 674 -86.17 7.66 40.80
CA GLY A 674 -86.87 8.93 40.60
C GLY A 674 -85.91 10.12 40.53
N ASN A 675 -84.86 10.12 41.36
CA ASN A 675 -83.81 11.14 41.32
C ASN A 675 -82.98 11.08 40.04
N LEU A 676 -82.66 9.88 39.56
CA LEU A 676 -81.94 9.71 38.29
C LEU A 676 -82.78 10.20 37.11
N GLN A 677 -84.07 9.84 37.05
CA GLN A 677 -84.98 10.31 36.00
C GLN A 677 -85.16 11.84 36.05
N TYR A 678 -85.24 12.43 37.24
CA TYR A 678 -85.26 13.88 37.41
C TYR A 678 -84.00 14.54 36.82
N PHE A 679 -82.80 14.03 37.12
CA PHE A 679 -81.56 14.59 36.56
C PHE A 679 -81.43 14.36 35.05
N ILE A 680 -81.85 13.21 34.53
CA ILE A 680 -81.86 12.94 33.08
C ILE A 680 -82.77 13.94 32.36
N HIS A 681 -83.94 14.24 32.93
CA HIS A 681 -84.88 15.20 32.35
C HIS A 681 -84.34 16.64 32.41
N GLN A 682 -83.82 17.07 33.57
CA GLN A 682 -83.30 18.43 33.77
C GLN A 682 -82.01 18.72 32.98
N LEU A 683 -81.18 17.70 32.73
CA LEU A 683 -79.91 17.83 32.01
C LEU A 683 -80.01 17.35 30.55
N ARG A 684 -81.22 17.16 30.01
CA ARG A 684 -81.42 16.64 28.66
C ARG A 684 -80.75 17.52 27.60
N ASP A 685 -80.94 18.84 27.68
CA ASP A 685 -80.39 19.78 26.70
C ASP A 685 -78.87 19.90 26.80
N PHE A 686 -78.32 19.77 28.02
CA PHE A 686 -76.88 19.66 28.25
C PHE A 686 -76.30 18.37 27.67
N SER A 687 -76.99 17.23 27.87
CA SER A 687 -76.57 15.92 27.36
C SER A 687 -76.68 15.81 25.84
N ALA A 688 -77.65 16.51 25.24
CA ALA A 688 -77.85 16.57 23.79
C ALA A 688 -76.86 17.49 23.05
N TYR A 689 -75.98 18.21 23.76
CA TYR A 689 -74.96 19.04 23.15
C TYR A 689 -73.91 18.17 22.43
N GLY A 690 -74.07 18.02 21.11
CA GLY A 690 -73.20 17.20 20.26
C GLY A 690 -71.69 17.46 20.41
N PRO A 691 -71.24 18.74 20.50
CA PRO A 691 -69.82 19.07 20.69
C PRO A 691 -69.27 18.79 22.10
N LEU A 692 -70.11 18.43 23.08
CA LEU A 692 -69.69 18.24 24.48
C LEU A 692 -68.51 17.27 24.59
N ARG A 693 -68.64 16.09 23.98
CA ARG A 693 -67.63 15.02 24.05
C ARG A 693 -66.47 15.23 23.07
N ARG A 694 -66.74 15.77 21.88
CA ARG A 694 -65.75 15.85 20.78
C ARG A 694 -64.85 17.08 20.88
N GLU A 695 -65.36 18.20 21.41
CA GLU A 695 -64.65 19.49 21.38
C GLU A 695 -64.41 20.03 22.80
N CYS A 696 -65.44 20.08 23.65
CA CYS A 696 -65.32 20.62 25.01
C CYS A 696 -64.47 19.72 25.92
N CYS A 697 -64.82 18.42 26.03
CA CYS A 697 -64.02 17.46 26.80
C CYS A 697 -62.61 17.25 26.22
N GLN A 698 -62.46 17.40 24.90
CA GLN A 698 -61.17 17.34 24.22
C GLN A 698 -60.26 18.51 24.63
N SER A 699 -60.80 19.74 24.63
CA SER A 699 -60.07 20.94 25.05
C SER A 699 -59.69 20.89 26.53
N LEU A 700 -60.58 20.37 27.38
CA LEU A 700 -60.29 20.13 28.80
C LEU A 700 -59.22 19.05 29.00
N ARG A 701 -59.22 17.99 28.18
CA ARG A 701 -58.16 16.97 28.19
C ARG A 701 -56.81 17.59 27.81
N GLU A 702 -56.76 18.38 26.74
CA GLU A 702 -55.53 19.06 26.30
C GLU A 702 -54.97 19.96 27.41
N LEU A 703 -55.82 20.77 28.04
CA LEU A 703 -55.42 21.60 29.19
C LEU A 703 -54.92 20.75 30.38
N GLY A 704 -55.65 19.69 30.72
CA GLY A 704 -55.25 18.78 31.80
C GLY A 704 -53.91 18.09 31.52
N ASN A 705 -53.67 17.69 30.27
CA ASN A 705 -52.41 17.10 29.82
C ASN A 705 -51.26 18.11 29.90
N ILE A 706 -51.47 19.40 29.58
CA ILE A 706 -50.45 20.45 29.75
C ILE A 706 -50.04 20.57 31.23
N LEU A 707 -51.02 20.64 32.14
CA LEU A 707 -50.75 20.76 33.58
C LEU A 707 -50.06 19.51 34.13
N ALA A 708 -50.51 18.32 33.72
CA ALA A 708 -49.89 17.06 34.10
C ALA A 708 -48.45 16.95 33.58
N LEU A 709 -48.20 17.41 32.35
CA LEU A 709 -46.86 17.44 31.76
C LEU A 709 -45.94 18.40 32.53
N ALA A 710 -46.41 19.61 32.87
CA ALA A 710 -45.64 20.55 33.68
C ALA A 710 -45.26 19.96 35.04
N LEU A 711 -46.20 19.30 35.71
CA LEU A 711 -45.95 18.59 36.97
C LEU A 711 -44.91 17.47 36.80
N LEU A 712 -45.00 16.68 35.73
CA LEU A 712 -44.06 15.59 35.49
C LEU A 712 -42.66 16.08 35.09
N VAL A 713 -42.55 17.22 34.40
CA VAL A 713 -41.27 17.85 34.09
C VAL A 713 -40.63 18.41 35.36
N GLU A 714 -41.41 19.06 36.23
CA GLU A 714 -40.93 19.52 37.54
C GLU A 714 -40.38 18.34 38.38
N LEU A 715 -41.14 17.25 38.44
CA LEU A 715 -40.71 16.01 39.12
C LEU A 715 -39.51 15.31 38.44
N GLY A 716 -39.25 15.59 37.16
CA GLY A 716 -38.11 15.04 36.42
C GLY A 716 -36.84 15.88 36.53
N LEU A 717 -36.99 17.16 36.92
CA LEU A 717 -35.90 18.12 37.15
C LEU A 717 -35.42 18.12 38.62
N ALA A 718 -36.30 17.77 39.55
CA ALA A 718 -35.96 17.45 40.94
C ALA A 718 -35.29 16.07 41.06
#